data_AF-A0A1J5HJA0-F1
#
_entry.id   AF-A0A1J5HJA0-F1
#
_cell.length_a   1.000
_cell.length_b   1.000
_cell.length_c   1.000
_cell.angle_alpha   90.00
_cell.angle_beta   90.00
_cell.angle_gamma   90.00
#
_symmetry.space_group_name_H-M   'P 1'
#
loop_
_entity.id
_entity.type
_entity.pdbx_description
1 polymer ?
#
loop_
_entity_poly.entity_id
_entity_poly.type
_entity_poly.pdbx_seq_one_letter_code
_entity_poly.pdbx_strand_id
1 'polypeptide(L)'
;MTNFYHKLKNSKLSYSKAGFIIVSIAATLWFLIRVIPKPSRAAYPCMQAASPFMSGLVIYLLSLFGGRLAFLRFKKAWSKANYTVAFGFLFLSISASVLFIGYNSNFTFATDKSSVKVAEPTNTPIGSAIGYYPGRVVWAYDATATNQTMKNIAGDYWYQNTNVHVVEKMLNNAVLSLTESKTVNESWDKLFRNFNIRHGKGKVGYKQGEKIVIKLNTTNTSETQYEYKERMDATPEVLYVVLVQLIDSVGVKQEDITAGDPFRCFANPLWTLCHTKYPNVHYIDGFGKFGRETTKISTTESLVFSDKKFKSRLPQAYMDAAYMINIPTMKSHSSNGISLAAKNHQGSILDSYQTASSQSATFMHYDFPDANHNAMKQYRHLVDYMGHEKLGGNTVLFLVDAIWSGTDWSGLVQKWGMLPFNNDFTSSLFLSQDGVAVESVCYDFLYTEYTDFEHKNMGGARSYYPLWPAVADYLLQAASPTNWPSNIKYDPEGDGAFLKSLGVYERWNNKIDKQYSDNLTGISGGIHLVSVPSTLVKSKQVNYDPISVHFDNNTIGQLNQQKLKVYPIPFKTYFQVELPESNQPSKVSMYDRAGKCVYSNEFNAVGTIKVDHLDQLNQGIYIVKVSIGQKMYTASVSK
;
A
#
# COMPACT_ATOMS: atom_id res chain seq x y z
N MET A 1 15.95 42.48 24.86
CA MET A 1 15.38 41.10 24.81
C MET A 1 16.41 40.01 24.51
N THR A 2 17.54 40.31 23.88
CA THR A 2 18.57 39.32 23.47
C THR A 2 19.46 38.80 24.61
N ASN A 3 19.63 39.56 25.70
CA ASN A 3 20.44 39.13 26.87
C ASN A 3 19.70 38.22 27.87
N PHE A 4 18.37 38.13 27.78
CA PHE A 4 17.57 37.24 28.64
C PHE A 4 17.57 35.80 28.10
N TYR A 5 17.55 35.65 26.77
CA TYR A 5 17.54 34.35 26.09
C TYR A 5 18.88 33.60 26.22
N HIS A 6 20.00 34.33 26.20
CA HIS A 6 21.33 33.72 26.37
C HIS A 6 21.62 33.28 27.82
N LYS A 7 21.06 33.97 28.82
CA LYS A 7 21.15 33.55 30.23
C LYS A 7 20.29 32.31 30.55
N LEU A 8 19.24 32.05 29.79
CA LEU A 8 18.35 30.90 29.98
C LEU A 8 18.91 29.56 29.47
N LYS A 9 19.94 29.57 28.62
CA LYS A 9 20.49 28.35 28.00
C LYS A 9 21.52 27.61 28.88
N ASN A 10 22.04 28.25 29.93
CA ASN A 10 23.20 27.74 30.70
C ASN A 10 22.88 27.25 32.13
N SER A 11 21.63 27.16 32.55
CA SER A 11 21.24 26.65 33.87
C SER A 11 20.73 25.20 33.79
N LYS A 12 21.45 24.27 34.42
CA LYS A 12 21.02 22.87 34.63
C LYS A 12 19.95 22.76 35.72
N LEU A 13 18.76 23.32 35.48
CA LEU A 13 17.57 23.02 36.27
C LEU A 13 16.39 22.72 35.32
N SER A 14 15.64 21.67 35.61
CA SER A 14 14.56 21.10 34.79
C SER A 14 13.40 22.08 34.54
N TYR A 15 13.54 23.00 33.57
CA TYR A 15 12.53 24.00 33.19
C TYR A 15 11.17 23.42 32.75
N SER A 16 11.13 22.16 32.31
CA SER A 16 9.89 21.47 31.94
C SER A 16 8.93 21.27 33.11
N LYS A 17 9.43 21.02 34.33
CA LYS A 17 8.60 20.76 35.52
C LYS A 17 8.01 22.05 36.09
N ALA A 18 8.82 23.12 36.15
CA ALA A 18 8.33 24.43 36.59
C ALA A 18 7.33 25.03 35.58
N GLY A 19 7.60 24.88 34.28
CA GLY A 19 6.67 25.31 33.21
C GLY A 19 5.33 24.58 33.29
N PHE A 20 5.34 23.27 33.49
CA PHE A 20 4.11 22.47 33.64
C PHE A 20 3.26 22.92 34.84
N ILE A 21 3.88 23.18 35.98
CA ILE A 21 3.18 23.66 37.18
C ILE A 21 2.54 25.03 36.93
N ILE A 22 3.28 25.97 36.33
CA ILE A 22 2.78 27.31 36.02
C ILE A 22 1.60 27.26 35.05
N VAL A 23 1.73 26.48 33.97
CA VAL A 23 0.65 26.30 32.97
C VAL A 23 -0.58 25.65 33.59
N SER A 24 -0.38 24.66 34.45
CA SER A 24 -1.49 23.96 35.10
C SER A 24 -2.22 24.83 36.12
N ILE A 25 -1.50 25.69 36.86
CA ILE A 25 -2.10 26.69 37.76
C ILE A 25 -2.90 27.72 36.94
N ALA A 26 -2.32 28.25 35.87
CA ALA A 26 -2.99 29.21 35.00
C ALA A 26 -4.25 28.62 34.35
N ALA A 27 -4.17 27.37 33.87
CA ALA A 27 -5.31 26.62 33.33
C ALA A 27 -6.40 26.41 34.38
N THR A 28 -6.03 26.07 35.61
CA THR A 28 -6.97 25.89 36.74
C THR A 28 -7.69 27.18 37.07
N LEU A 29 -6.96 28.29 37.24
CA LEU A 29 -7.56 29.60 37.53
C LEU A 29 -8.49 30.04 36.39
N TRP A 30 -8.06 29.88 35.14
CA TRP A 30 -8.86 30.24 33.98
C TRP A 30 -10.16 29.43 33.89
N PHE A 31 -10.07 28.11 34.16
CA PHE A 31 -11.22 27.23 34.17
C PHE A 31 -12.19 27.60 35.31
N LEU A 32 -11.70 27.81 36.53
CA LEU A 32 -12.54 28.21 37.67
C LEU A 32 -13.26 29.54 37.42
N ILE A 33 -12.54 30.55 36.92
CA ILE A 33 -13.09 31.89 36.64
C ILE A 33 -14.17 31.82 35.53
N ARG A 34 -14.00 30.96 34.52
CA ARG A 34 -14.88 30.95 33.35
C ARG A 34 -16.04 29.98 33.49
N VAL A 35 -15.83 28.82 34.09
CA VAL A 35 -16.77 27.70 34.12
C VAL A 35 -17.68 27.74 35.35
N ILE A 36 -17.21 28.14 36.53
CA ILE A 36 -18.08 28.23 37.73
C ILE A 36 -19.27 29.16 37.53
N PRO A 37 -19.11 30.38 36.95
CA PRO A 37 -20.25 31.26 36.72
C PRO A 37 -21.22 30.76 35.65
N LYS A 38 -20.78 29.89 34.72
CA LYS A 38 -21.61 29.30 33.66
C LYS A 38 -21.05 27.95 33.21
N PRO A 39 -21.53 26.83 33.79
CA PRO A 39 -20.95 25.50 33.57
C PRO A 39 -20.90 25.04 32.10
N SER A 40 -21.84 25.50 31.27
CA SER A 40 -21.87 25.16 29.84
C SER A 40 -20.62 25.61 29.06
N ARG A 41 -19.82 26.53 29.61
CA ARG A 41 -18.57 27.00 28.98
C ARG A 41 -17.46 25.95 28.98
N ALA A 42 -17.58 24.88 29.76
CA ALA A 42 -16.64 23.75 29.73
C ALA A 42 -16.54 23.09 28.35
N ALA A 43 -17.60 23.18 27.53
CA ALA A 43 -17.64 22.63 26.19
C ALA A 43 -16.90 23.50 25.14
N TYR A 44 -16.39 24.68 25.50
CA TYR A 44 -15.68 25.54 24.54
C TYR A 44 -14.31 24.94 24.20
N PRO A 45 -13.85 25.01 22.93
CA PRO A 45 -12.58 24.41 22.50
C PRO A 45 -11.36 24.83 23.34
N CYS A 46 -11.33 26.11 23.76
CA CYS A 46 -10.27 26.64 24.60
C CYS A 46 -10.30 26.12 26.05
N MET A 47 -11.49 25.79 26.58
CA MET A 47 -11.66 25.18 27.90
C MET A 47 -11.35 23.68 27.85
N GLN A 48 -11.72 23.01 26.74
CA GLN A 48 -11.33 21.62 26.49
C GLN A 48 -9.81 21.46 26.37
N ALA A 49 -9.11 22.42 25.75
CA ALA A 49 -7.65 22.43 25.70
C ALA A 49 -6.99 22.68 27.07
N ALA A 50 -7.61 23.47 27.95
CA ALA A 50 -7.11 23.75 29.29
C ALA A 50 -7.42 22.63 30.31
N SER A 51 -8.48 21.85 30.08
CA SER A 51 -8.98 20.84 31.03
C SER A 51 -7.93 19.80 31.43
N PRO A 52 -7.11 19.20 30.53
CA PRO A 52 -6.13 18.19 30.92
C PRO A 52 -5.08 18.71 31.90
N PHE A 53 -4.62 19.95 31.71
CA PHE A 53 -3.61 20.58 32.57
C PHE A 53 -4.17 20.88 33.97
N MET A 54 -5.39 21.41 34.03
CA MET A 54 -6.09 21.61 35.31
C MET A 54 -6.32 20.28 36.04
N SER A 55 -6.92 19.29 35.36
CA SER A 55 -7.24 17.99 35.94
C SER A 55 -5.98 17.30 36.47
N GLY A 56 -4.87 17.39 35.73
CA GLY A 56 -3.57 16.87 36.16
C GLY A 56 -3.07 17.49 37.47
N LEU A 57 -3.16 18.82 37.62
CA LEU A 57 -2.77 19.50 38.86
C LEU A 57 -3.71 19.15 40.04
N VAL A 58 -5.02 19.10 39.81
CA VAL A 58 -6.00 18.76 40.85
C VAL A 58 -5.78 17.33 41.35
N ILE A 59 -5.60 16.37 40.44
CA ILE A 59 -5.31 14.98 40.80
C ILE A 59 -3.97 14.88 41.55
N TYR A 60 -2.93 15.59 41.10
CA TYR A 60 -1.63 15.61 41.76
C TYR A 60 -1.73 16.13 43.21
N LEU A 61 -2.42 17.25 43.43
CA LEU A 61 -2.63 17.82 44.77
C LEU A 61 -3.48 16.89 45.64
N LEU A 62 -4.57 16.33 45.13
CA LEU A 62 -5.41 15.37 45.86
C LEU A 62 -4.62 14.12 46.25
N SER A 63 -3.71 13.66 45.39
CA SER A 63 -2.85 12.50 45.66
C SER A 63 -1.82 12.79 46.75
N LEU A 64 -1.17 13.97 46.69
CA LEU A 64 -0.20 14.39 47.70
C LEU A 64 -0.84 14.63 49.07
N PHE A 65 -1.92 15.42 49.12
CA PHE A 65 -2.59 15.76 50.37
C PHE A 65 -3.37 14.56 50.93
N GLY A 66 -4.05 13.80 50.07
CA GLY A 66 -4.77 12.58 50.45
C GLY A 66 -3.81 11.53 51.01
N GLY A 67 -2.68 11.28 50.34
CA GLY A 67 -1.64 10.37 50.80
C GLY A 67 -1.04 10.80 52.14
N ARG A 68 -0.74 12.10 52.30
CA ARG A 68 -0.23 12.64 53.58
C ARG A 68 -1.24 12.50 54.71
N LEU A 69 -2.52 12.80 54.47
CA LEU A 69 -3.59 12.65 55.47
C LEU A 69 -3.80 11.18 55.87
N ALA A 70 -3.83 10.28 54.89
CA ALA A 70 -3.94 8.84 55.13
C ALA A 70 -2.75 8.32 55.97
N PHE A 71 -1.53 8.76 55.66
CA PHE A 71 -0.33 8.40 56.43
C PHE A 71 -0.36 8.95 57.87
N LEU A 72 -0.79 10.20 58.07
CA LEU A 72 -0.91 10.78 59.41
C LEU A 72 -1.99 10.08 60.24
N ARG A 73 -3.11 9.70 59.62
CA ARG A 73 -4.19 8.93 60.27
C ARG A 73 -3.75 7.51 60.60
N PHE A 74 -3.03 6.85 59.70
CA PHE A 74 -2.37 5.57 59.93
C PHE A 74 -1.44 5.64 61.14
N LYS A 75 -0.49 6.59 61.15
CA LYS A 75 0.49 6.76 62.24
C LYS A 75 -0.19 7.00 63.60
N LYS A 76 -1.25 7.82 63.63
CA LYS A 76 -2.03 8.12 64.84
C LYS A 76 -2.84 6.93 65.34
N ALA A 77 -3.40 6.11 64.43
CA ALA A 77 -4.12 4.90 64.81
C ALA A 77 -3.16 3.82 65.31
N TRP A 78 -2.00 3.68 64.67
CA TRP A 78 -0.92 2.77 65.07
C TRP A 78 -0.37 3.11 66.45
N SER A 79 -0.11 4.38 66.74
CA SER A 79 0.38 4.82 68.06
C SER A 79 -0.64 4.64 69.19
N LYS A 80 -1.92 4.46 68.86
CA LYS A 80 -3.01 4.19 69.80
C LYS A 80 -3.40 2.71 69.88
N ALA A 81 -2.59 1.82 69.30
CA ALA A 81 -2.86 0.38 69.18
C ALA A 81 -4.23 0.04 68.53
N ASN A 82 -4.81 0.97 67.77
CA ASN A 82 -6.05 0.74 67.03
C ASN A 82 -5.71 0.22 65.63
N TYR A 83 -5.29 -1.04 65.59
CA TYR A 83 -4.76 -1.67 64.39
C TYR A 83 -5.80 -1.83 63.28
N THR A 84 -7.09 -2.00 63.61
CA THR A 84 -8.16 -2.11 62.61
C THR A 84 -8.29 -0.84 61.77
N VAL A 85 -8.27 0.34 62.41
CA VAL A 85 -8.30 1.63 61.71
C VAL A 85 -6.99 1.88 60.95
N ALA A 86 -5.85 1.47 61.50
CA ALA A 86 -4.56 1.61 60.82
C ALA A 86 -4.50 0.75 59.53
N PHE A 87 -4.84 -0.53 59.62
CA PHE A 87 -4.90 -1.41 58.45
C PHE A 87 -5.94 -0.95 57.43
N GLY A 88 -7.05 -0.33 57.86
CA GLY A 88 -8.01 0.30 56.95
C GLY A 88 -7.40 1.40 56.07
N PHE A 89 -6.62 2.34 56.66
CA PHE A 89 -5.96 3.40 55.88
C PHE A 89 -4.81 2.86 55.01
N LEU A 90 -4.11 1.82 55.47
CA LEU A 90 -3.07 1.16 54.69
C LEU A 90 -3.68 0.46 53.46
N PHE A 91 -4.74 -0.30 53.66
CA PHE A 91 -5.46 -0.99 52.59
C PHE A 91 -6.06 -0.02 51.58
N LEU A 92 -6.65 1.09 52.04
CA LEU A 92 -7.17 2.15 51.16
C LEU A 92 -6.05 2.78 50.30
N SER A 93 -4.87 3.02 50.90
CA SER A 93 -3.73 3.60 50.17
C SER A 93 -3.14 2.63 49.14
N ILE A 94 -3.04 1.34 49.49
CA ILE A 94 -2.59 0.29 48.57
C ILE A 94 -3.61 0.11 47.44
N SER A 95 -4.90 0.03 47.77
CA SER A 95 -5.98 -0.10 46.77
C SER A 95 -6.04 1.09 45.82
N ALA A 96 -5.92 2.31 46.32
CA ALA A 96 -5.84 3.52 45.49
C ALA A 96 -4.59 3.52 44.59
N SER A 97 -3.45 3.05 45.10
CA SER A 97 -2.20 2.92 44.31
C SER A 97 -2.30 1.84 43.25
N VAL A 98 -2.90 0.69 43.57
CA VAL A 98 -3.15 -0.42 42.63
C VAL A 98 -4.18 0.00 41.58
N LEU A 99 -5.24 0.71 41.95
CA LEU A 99 -6.20 1.29 41.00
C LEU A 99 -5.53 2.37 40.13
N PHE A 100 -4.67 3.22 40.67
CA PHE A 100 -3.94 4.22 39.89
C PHE A 100 -2.95 3.58 38.90
N ILE A 101 -2.20 2.55 39.32
CA ILE A 101 -1.29 1.80 38.45
C ILE A 101 -2.08 0.98 37.41
N GLY A 102 -3.18 0.34 37.83
CA GLY A 102 -4.03 -0.49 36.97
C GLY A 102 -4.91 0.30 36.00
N TYR A 103 -5.21 1.57 36.29
CA TYR A 103 -5.91 2.48 35.38
C TYR A 103 -4.92 3.23 34.46
N ASN A 104 -3.68 3.51 34.92
CA ASN A 104 -2.62 4.12 34.10
C ASN A 104 -1.94 3.16 33.12
N SER A 105 -2.16 1.85 33.20
CA SER A 105 -1.63 0.91 32.20
C SER A 105 -2.20 1.14 30.78
N ASN A 106 -3.23 1.99 30.64
CA ASN A 106 -3.81 2.34 29.35
C ASN A 106 -3.57 3.77 28.84
N PHE A 107 -2.91 4.69 29.56
CA PHE A 107 -2.65 6.03 29.01
C PHE A 107 -1.44 6.71 29.66
N THR A 108 -0.26 6.53 29.05
CA THR A 108 0.77 7.58 28.82
C THR A 108 1.96 6.98 28.07
N PHE A 109 1.74 6.63 26.81
CA PHE A 109 2.81 6.70 25.83
C PHE A 109 2.51 7.89 24.94
N ALA A 110 3.00 9.07 25.35
CA ALA A 110 3.56 9.96 24.35
C ALA A 110 4.86 9.31 23.83
N THR A 111 4.76 8.12 23.22
CA THR A 111 5.74 7.70 22.23
C THR A 111 5.64 8.76 21.17
N ASP A 112 6.68 9.57 21.12
CA ASP A 112 6.87 10.64 20.18
C ASP A 112 6.58 10.10 18.77
N LYS A 113 5.37 10.35 18.24
CA LYS A 113 5.02 10.04 16.84
C LYS A 113 6.05 10.67 15.89
N SER A 114 6.84 11.64 16.36
CA SER A 114 7.91 12.27 15.60
C SER A 114 9.18 11.43 15.44
N SER A 115 9.34 10.28 16.12
CA SER A 115 10.54 9.43 16.01
C SER A 115 10.42 8.28 14.99
N VAL A 116 9.25 8.05 14.40
CA VAL A 116 9.04 7.02 13.36
C VAL A 116 8.72 7.70 12.02
N LYS A 117 9.66 8.50 11.51
CA LYS A 117 9.61 8.94 10.12
C LYS A 117 10.30 7.91 9.25
N VAL A 118 9.58 7.34 8.30
CA VAL A 118 10.18 6.54 7.23
C VAL A 118 11.13 7.46 6.46
N ALA A 119 12.40 7.08 6.37
CA ALA A 119 13.48 7.91 5.83
C ALA A 119 13.48 8.01 4.29
N GLU A 120 12.45 7.48 3.63
CA GLU A 120 12.39 7.38 2.18
C GLU A 120 12.05 8.75 1.56
N PRO A 121 12.82 9.21 0.57
CA PRO A 121 12.55 10.48 -0.09
C PRO A 121 11.27 10.41 -0.91
N THR A 122 10.48 11.48 -0.85
CA THR A 122 9.32 11.67 -1.72
C THR A 122 9.75 11.92 -3.16
N ASN A 123 8.92 11.53 -4.12
CA ASN A 123 9.11 11.78 -5.54
C ASN A 123 10.46 11.34 -6.12
N THR A 124 11.02 10.26 -5.57
CA THR A 124 12.28 9.65 -6.01
C THR A 124 11.98 8.23 -6.50
N PRO A 125 11.60 8.05 -7.77
CA PRO A 125 11.23 6.74 -8.29
C PRO A 125 12.41 5.77 -8.29
N ILE A 126 12.17 4.54 -7.85
CA ILE A 126 13.12 3.43 -7.82
C ILE A 126 12.54 2.30 -8.65
N GLY A 127 13.36 1.72 -9.53
CA GLY A 127 12.94 0.65 -10.42
C GLY A 127 12.51 1.13 -11.80
N SER A 128 11.70 0.33 -12.48
CA SER A 128 11.27 0.55 -13.86
C SER A 128 9.77 0.31 -13.95
N ALA A 129 9.06 1.38 -14.26
CA ALA A 129 7.61 1.38 -14.37
C ALA A 129 7.13 0.44 -15.49
N ILE A 130 6.07 -0.33 -15.25
CA ILE A 130 5.48 -1.26 -16.24
C ILE A 130 3.99 -1.01 -16.47
N GLY A 131 3.42 -1.67 -17.49
CA GLY A 131 2.01 -1.57 -17.87
C GLY A 131 1.78 -0.83 -19.19
N TYR A 132 0.51 -0.75 -19.63
CA TYR A 132 0.12 -0.05 -20.87
C TYR A 132 0.53 1.43 -20.82
N TYR A 133 0.24 2.07 -19.69
CA TYR A 133 0.82 3.33 -19.28
C TYR A 133 1.76 3.06 -18.11
N PRO A 134 3.08 3.01 -18.35
CA PRO A 134 4.05 2.64 -17.32
C PRO A 134 3.83 3.38 -16.00
N GLY A 135 3.72 2.64 -14.89
CA GLY A 135 3.61 3.21 -13.54
C GLY A 135 2.25 3.86 -13.24
N ARG A 136 1.27 3.75 -14.15
CA ARG A 136 -0.07 4.28 -13.92
C ARG A 136 -0.78 3.45 -12.86
N VAL A 137 -1.29 4.15 -11.85
CA VAL A 137 -2.22 3.61 -10.86
C VAL A 137 -3.51 4.42 -10.95
N VAL A 138 -4.65 3.74 -11.04
CA VAL A 138 -5.95 4.41 -11.01
C VAL A 138 -6.58 4.19 -9.65
N TRP A 139 -6.96 5.28 -8.98
CA TRP A 139 -7.77 5.27 -7.77
C TRP A 139 -9.19 5.74 -8.09
N ALA A 140 -10.14 4.81 -8.08
CA ALA A 140 -11.56 5.13 -8.18
C ALA A 140 -12.17 5.23 -6.78
N TYR A 141 -12.86 6.34 -6.50
CA TYR A 141 -13.52 6.64 -5.24
C TYR A 141 -14.93 7.15 -5.50
N ASP A 142 -15.90 6.55 -4.83
CA ASP A 142 -17.26 7.08 -4.77
C ASP A 142 -17.83 6.79 -3.37
N ALA A 143 -18.05 7.83 -2.57
CA ALA A 143 -18.56 7.69 -1.20
C ALA A 143 -19.91 6.96 -1.13
N THR A 144 -20.66 6.88 -2.23
CA THR A 144 -21.96 6.19 -2.29
C THR A 144 -21.84 4.69 -2.55
N ALA A 145 -20.62 4.16 -2.71
CA ALA A 145 -20.39 2.72 -2.87
C ALA A 145 -20.68 1.94 -1.58
N THR A 146 -20.59 2.60 -0.42
CA THR A 146 -20.86 2.01 0.89
C THR A 146 -21.95 2.77 1.63
N ASN A 147 -22.66 2.08 2.52
CA ASN A 147 -23.55 2.75 3.48
C ASN A 147 -22.73 3.32 4.65
N GLN A 148 -22.57 4.64 4.68
CA GLN A 148 -21.89 5.37 5.77
C GLN A 148 -22.46 5.07 7.18
N THR A 149 -23.73 4.66 7.28
CA THR A 149 -24.40 4.40 8.57
C THR A 149 -24.26 2.96 9.06
N MET A 150 -23.64 2.08 8.27
CA MET A 150 -23.42 0.67 8.59
C MET A 150 -22.69 0.52 9.94
N LYS A 151 -23.19 -0.38 10.79
CA LYS A 151 -22.71 -0.59 12.17
C LYS A 151 -21.82 -1.81 12.35
N ASN A 152 -21.84 -2.72 11.38
CA ASN A 152 -21.06 -3.95 11.32
C ASN A 152 -21.40 -4.94 12.45
N ILE A 153 -22.70 -5.13 12.64
CA ILE A 153 -23.28 -5.99 13.67
C ILE A 153 -24.28 -6.97 13.04
N ALA A 154 -24.84 -7.88 13.84
CA ALA A 154 -25.83 -8.85 13.38
C ALA A 154 -26.97 -8.18 12.59
N GLY A 155 -27.09 -8.55 11.31
CA GLY A 155 -28.11 -8.03 10.39
C GLY A 155 -27.75 -6.74 9.65
N ASP A 156 -26.57 -6.17 9.89
CA ASP A 156 -26.07 -4.94 9.27
C ASP A 156 -24.55 -5.02 9.06
N TYR A 157 -24.13 -6.02 8.30
CA TYR A 157 -22.71 -6.27 7.99
C TYR A 157 -22.27 -5.56 6.72
N TRP A 158 -20.97 -5.35 6.59
CA TRP A 158 -20.34 -4.67 5.44
C TRP A 158 -20.76 -5.26 4.08
N TYR A 159 -20.83 -6.60 3.95
CA TYR A 159 -21.20 -7.29 2.69
C TYR A 159 -22.68 -7.14 2.30
N GLN A 160 -23.51 -6.55 3.14
CA GLN A 160 -24.91 -6.22 2.86
C GLN A 160 -25.10 -4.73 2.52
N ASN A 161 -24.04 -3.95 2.66
CA ASN A 161 -24.06 -2.49 2.66
C ASN A 161 -23.24 -1.89 1.51
N THR A 162 -22.96 -2.69 0.47
CA THR A 162 -22.29 -2.27 -0.75
C THR A 162 -23.29 -2.01 -1.87
N ASN A 163 -23.14 -0.92 -2.61
CA ASN A 163 -23.96 -0.63 -3.78
C ASN A 163 -23.29 -1.17 -5.06
N VAL A 164 -23.81 -2.29 -5.58
CA VAL A 164 -23.25 -2.98 -6.77
C VAL A 164 -23.19 -2.08 -8.01
N HIS A 165 -24.18 -1.21 -8.24
CA HIS A 165 -24.20 -0.34 -9.42
C HIS A 165 -23.13 0.76 -9.34
N VAL A 166 -22.85 1.25 -8.13
CA VAL A 166 -21.76 2.21 -7.91
C VAL A 166 -20.41 1.52 -8.10
N VAL A 167 -20.23 0.33 -7.54
CA VAL A 167 -19.02 -0.48 -7.74
C VAL A 167 -18.80 -0.79 -9.23
N GLU A 168 -19.86 -1.12 -9.96
CA GLU A 168 -19.82 -1.34 -11.42
C GLU A 168 -19.32 -0.10 -12.16
N LYS A 169 -19.91 1.08 -11.86
CA LYS A 169 -19.49 2.35 -12.45
C LYS A 169 -18.04 2.70 -12.08
N MET A 170 -17.64 2.49 -10.83
CA MET A 170 -16.27 2.73 -10.37
C MET A 170 -15.28 1.86 -11.14
N LEU A 171 -15.53 0.56 -11.24
CA LEU A 171 -14.62 -0.37 -11.92
C LEU A 171 -14.58 -0.11 -13.43
N ASN A 172 -15.71 0.18 -14.07
CA ASN A 172 -15.78 0.57 -15.48
C ASN A 172 -14.94 1.83 -15.73
N ASN A 173 -15.16 2.89 -14.96
CA ASN A 173 -14.39 4.12 -15.11
C ASN A 173 -12.90 3.89 -14.81
N ALA A 174 -12.57 3.04 -13.84
CA ALA A 174 -11.19 2.75 -13.50
C ALA A 174 -10.42 2.07 -14.64
N VAL A 175 -10.99 1.04 -15.29
CA VAL A 175 -10.34 0.37 -16.43
C VAL A 175 -10.25 1.27 -17.66
N LEU A 176 -11.26 2.12 -17.89
CA LEU A 176 -11.25 3.14 -18.94
C LEU A 176 -10.13 4.15 -18.68
N SER A 177 -10.01 4.66 -17.46
CA SER A 177 -8.92 5.58 -17.07
C SER A 177 -7.55 4.92 -17.06
N LEU A 178 -7.45 3.62 -16.77
CA LEU A 178 -6.18 2.90 -16.78
C LEU A 178 -5.60 2.77 -18.21
N THR A 179 -6.46 2.78 -19.22
CA THR A 179 -6.11 2.49 -20.62
C THR A 179 -6.42 3.61 -21.60
N GLU A 180 -7.07 4.69 -21.13
CA GLU A 180 -7.66 5.77 -21.94
C GLU A 180 -8.48 5.23 -23.12
N SER A 181 -9.37 4.28 -22.80
CA SER A 181 -10.27 3.67 -23.79
C SER A 181 -11.67 4.25 -23.69
N LYS A 182 -12.50 3.99 -24.70
CA LYS A 182 -13.90 4.44 -24.71
C LYS A 182 -14.85 3.38 -24.20
N THR A 183 -14.45 2.11 -24.26
CA THR A 183 -15.25 0.97 -23.80
C THR A 183 -14.45 0.01 -22.93
N VAL A 184 -15.15 -0.75 -22.09
CA VAL A 184 -14.55 -1.79 -21.22
C VAL A 184 -13.87 -2.88 -22.06
N ASN A 185 -14.46 -3.28 -23.18
CA ASN A 185 -13.87 -4.27 -24.08
C ASN A 185 -12.51 -3.78 -24.64
N GLU A 186 -12.44 -2.54 -25.14
CA GLU A 186 -11.19 -1.93 -25.61
C GLU A 186 -10.14 -1.83 -24.50
N SER A 187 -10.56 -1.51 -23.27
CA SER A 187 -9.66 -1.50 -22.11
C SER A 187 -9.02 -2.86 -21.90
N TRP A 188 -9.83 -3.93 -21.81
CA TRP A 188 -9.31 -5.29 -21.61
C TRP A 188 -8.41 -5.75 -22.75
N ASP A 189 -8.76 -5.48 -24.01
CA ASP A 189 -7.90 -5.81 -25.17
C ASP A 189 -6.51 -5.14 -25.04
N LYS A 190 -6.45 -3.86 -24.64
CA LYS A 190 -5.17 -3.17 -24.39
C LYS A 190 -4.39 -3.78 -23.22
N LEU A 191 -5.06 -4.15 -22.13
CA LEU A 191 -4.40 -4.78 -20.97
C LEU A 191 -3.79 -6.14 -21.36
N PHE A 192 -4.55 -6.98 -22.08
CA PHE A 192 -4.07 -8.27 -22.57
C PHE A 192 -2.94 -8.11 -23.58
N ARG A 193 -3.05 -7.19 -24.55
CA ARG A 193 -1.96 -6.91 -25.50
C ARG A 193 -0.69 -6.46 -24.82
N ASN A 194 -0.79 -5.54 -23.85
CA ASN A 194 0.37 -5.11 -23.09
C ASN A 194 1.03 -6.29 -22.35
N PHE A 195 0.22 -7.09 -21.66
CA PHE A 195 0.70 -8.27 -20.96
C PHE A 195 1.37 -9.26 -21.92
N ASN A 196 0.72 -9.58 -23.03
CA ASN A 196 1.23 -10.52 -24.04
C ASN A 196 2.52 -10.03 -24.71
N ILE A 197 2.68 -8.73 -24.94
CA ILE A 197 3.95 -8.17 -25.41
C ILE A 197 5.07 -8.42 -24.40
N ARG A 198 4.82 -8.13 -23.11
CA ARG A 198 5.81 -8.34 -22.04
C ARG A 198 6.18 -9.81 -21.83
N HIS A 199 5.28 -10.73 -22.18
CA HIS A 199 5.45 -12.17 -22.06
C HIS A 199 5.84 -12.86 -23.37
N GLY A 200 6.31 -12.12 -24.38
CA GLY A 200 6.82 -12.70 -25.64
C GLY A 200 5.75 -13.32 -26.55
N LYS A 201 4.46 -13.17 -26.23
CA LYS A 201 3.32 -13.60 -27.08
C LYS A 201 3.01 -12.60 -28.22
N GLY A 202 3.64 -11.43 -28.21
CA GLY A 202 3.47 -10.38 -29.23
C GLY A 202 2.23 -9.51 -29.02
N LYS A 203 1.90 -8.66 -30.01
CA LYS A 203 0.78 -7.69 -29.94
C LYS A 203 -0.59 -8.34 -30.20
N VAL A 204 -0.89 -9.42 -29.50
CA VAL A 204 -2.18 -10.13 -29.58
C VAL A 204 -2.97 -9.92 -28.30
N GLY A 205 -4.29 -9.73 -28.43
CA GLY A 205 -5.20 -9.70 -27.29
C GLY A 205 -5.47 -11.10 -26.75
N TYR A 206 -6.47 -11.20 -25.88
CA TYR A 206 -7.02 -12.47 -25.42
C TYR A 206 -7.46 -13.35 -26.60
N LYS A 207 -7.17 -14.66 -26.51
CA LYS A 207 -7.70 -15.68 -27.43
C LYS A 207 -8.66 -16.59 -26.68
N GLN A 208 -9.77 -16.92 -27.32
CA GLN A 208 -10.78 -17.82 -26.76
C GLN A 208 -10.15 -19.15 -26.33
N GLY A 209 -10.52 -19.63 -25.13
CA GLY A 209 -9.95 -20.83 -24.51
C GLY A 209 -8.69 -20.58 -23.67
N GLU A 210 -8.12 -19.36 -23.70
CA GLU A 210 -7.10 -19.00 -22.70
C GLU A 210 -7.77 -18.88 -21.32
N LYS A 211 -7.20 -19.55 -20.33
CA LYS A 211 -7.74 -19.60 -18.97
C LYS A 211 -7.37 -18.35 -18.17
N ILE A 212 -8.31 -17.83 -17.38
CA ILE A 212 -8.11 -16.72 -16.46
C ILE A 212 -8.36 -17.18 -15.03
N VAL A 213 -7.42 -16.89 -14.12
CA VAL A 213 -7.63 -17.08 -12.69
C VAL A 213 -7.80 -15.76 -11.95
N ILE A 214 -8.75 -15.71 -11.02
CA ILE A 214 -9.04 -14.55 -10.17
C ILE A 214 -8.73 -14.92 -8.72
N LYS A 215 -7.62 -14.38 -8.19
CA LYS A 215 -7.19 -14.61 -6.80
C LYS A 215 -7.82 -13.57 -5.88
N LEU A 216 -8.75 -14.01 -5.03
CA LEU A 216 -9.40 -13.19 -4.00
C LEU A 216 -8.66 -13.23 -2.66
N ASN A 217 -8.84 -12.22 -1.82
CA ASN A 217 -8.51 -12.34 -0.39
C ASN A 217 -9.77 -12.76 0.39
N THR A 218 -9.83 -14.01 0.86
CA THR A 218 -10.93 -14.47 1.74
C THR A 218 -10.42 -15.05 3.05
N THR A 219 -9.35 -14.46 3.60
CA THR A 219 -8.59 -15.02 4.73
C THR A 219 -9.34 -14.99 6.06
N ASN A 220 -10.38 -14.17 6.21
CA ASN A 220 -11.08 -13.99 7.48
C ASN A 220 -12.27 -14.92 7.65
N THR A 221 -12.79 -15.50 6.57
CA THR A 221 -13.88 -16.46 6.62
C THR A 221 -13.35 -17.90 6.70
N SER A 222 -13.57 -18.56 7.84
CA SER A 222 -13.20 -19.96 8.10
C SER A 222 -14.24 -20.98 7.64
N GLU A 223 -15.51 -20.58 7.53
CA GLU A 223 -16.62 -21.47 7.19
C GLU A 223 -17.60 -20.85 6.20
N THR A 224 -18.28 -21.70 5.44
CA THR A 224 -19.30 -21.32 4.45
C THR A 224 -20.44 -20.47 5.04
N GLN A 225 -20.71 -20.61 6.35
CA GLN A 225 -21.72 -19.84 7.08
C GLN A 225 -21.22 -18.51 7.68
N TYR A 226 -19.99 -18.09 7.36
CA TYR A 226 -19.39 -16.85 7.86
C TYR A 226 -19.27 -16.87 9.39
N GLU A 227 -18.24 -17.55 9.90
CA GLU A 227 -17.74 -17.25 11.24
C GLU A 227 -17.10 -15.84 11.18
N TYR A 228 -17.35 -14.99 12.18
CA TYR A 228 -16.82 -13.61 12.23
C TYR A 228 -17.25 -12.68 11.08
N LYS A 229 -18.57 -12.55 10.87
CA LYS A 229 -19.21 -11.70 9.84
C LYS A 229 -18.78 -10.23 9.84
N GLU A 230 -18.26 -9.74 10.96
CA GLU A 230 -17.73 -8.39 11.12
C GLU A 230 -16.35 -8.18 10.45
N ARG A 231 -15.66 -9.26 10.08
CA ARG A 231 -14.35 -9.22 9.45
C ARG A 231 -14.48 -9.19 7.94
N MET A 232 -13.82 -8.24 7.29
CA MET A 232 -13.91 -8.11 5.85
C MET A 232 -13.02 -9.08 5.11
N ASP A 233 -13.53 -9.52 3.98
CA ASP A 233 -12.85 -10.24 2.91
C ASP A 233 -13.13 -9.50 1.60
N ALA A 234 -12.78 -10.10 0.45
CA ALA A 234 -13.11 -9.54 -0.86
C ALA A 234 -14.62 -9.24 -0.97
N THR A 235 -14.91 -8.02 -1.44
CA THR A 235 -16.27 -7.52 -1.61
C THR A 235 -16.99 -8.30 -2.71
N PRO A 236 -18.15 -8.94 -2.43
CA PRO A 236 -18.87 -9.74 -3.41
C PRO A 236 -19.13 -9.02 -4.73
N GLU A 237 -19.51 -7.75 -4.65
CA GLU A 237 -19.81 -6.90 -5.79
C GLU A 237 -18.59 -6.66 -6.69
N VAL A 238 -17.38 -6.61 -6.12
CA VAL A 238 -16.14 -6.40 -6.90
C VAL A 238 -15.86 -7.61 -7.78
N LEU A 239 -15.93 -8.83 -7.24
CA LEU A 239 -15.79 -10.05 -8.04
C LEU A 239 -16.90 -10.15 -9.10
N TYR A 240 -18.15 -9.91 -8.69
CA TYR A 240 -19.30 -9.97 -9.59
C TYR A 240 -19.11 -9.04 -10.79
N VAL A 241 -18.67 -7.80 -10.58
CA VAL A 241 -18.43 -6.84 -11.66
C VAL A 241 -17.24 -7.24 -12.52
N VAL A 242 -16.16 -7.79 -11.96
CA VAL A 242 -15.06 -8.35 -12.78
C VAL A 242 -15.57 -9.45 -13.70
N LEU A 243 -16.43 -10.35 -13.20
CA LEU A 243 -17.06 -11.39 -14.02
C LEU A 243 -17.96 -10.80 -15.11
N VAL A 244 -18.74 -9.75 -14.80
CA VAL A 244 -19.52 -9.00 -15.81
C VAL A 244 -18.61 -8.45 -16.91
N GLN A 245 -17.49 -7.82 -16.57
CA GLN A 245 -16.59 -7.28 -17.59
C GLN A 245 -15.98 -8.39 -18.45
N LEU A 246 -15.46 -9.46 -17.84
CA LEU A 246 -14.81 -10.54 -18.59
C LEU A 246 -15.79 -11.33 -19.45
N ILE A 247 -16.95 -11.70 -18.91
CA ILE A 247 -17.91 -12.58 -19.61
C ILE A 247 -18.78 -11.77 -20.56
N ASP A 248 -19.45 -10.73 -20.06
CA ASP A 248 -20.45 -10.00 -20.85
C ASP A 248 -19.81 -8.98 -21.80
N SER A 249 -18.68 -8.37 -21.42
CA SER A 249 -18.02 -7.34 -22.26
C SER A 249 -16.89 -7.90 -23.11
N VAL A 250 -16.05 -8.79 -22.58
CA VAL A 250 -14.89 -9.36 -23.32
C VAL A 250 -15.25 -10.64 -24.05
N GLY A 251 -16.25 -11.40 -23.58
CA GLY A 251 -16.65 -12.68 -24.18
C GLY A 251 -15.81 -13.87 -23.73
N VAL A 252 -15.17 -13.78 -22.57
CA VAL A 252 -14.50 -14.93 -21.94
C VAL A 252 -15.56 -15.94 -21.54
N LYS A 253 -15.37 -17.21 -21.90
CA LYS A 253 -16.31 -18.25 -21.49
C LYS A 253 -16.21 -18.47 -19.98
N GLN A 254 -17.34 -18.72 -19.34
CA GLN A 254 -17.41 -19.01 -17.90
C GLN A 254 -16.48 -20.18 -17.50
N GLU A 255 -16.46 -21.26 -18.28
CA GLU A 255 -15.63 -22.45 -18.08
C GLU A 255 -14.11 -22.18 -18.16
N ASP A 256 -13.70 -21.05 -18.74
CA ASP A 256 -12.29 -20.64 -18.82
C ASP A 256 -11.88 -19.78 -17.61
N ILE A 257 -12.80 -19.49 -16.67
CA ILE A 257 -12.54 -18.66 -15.50
C ILE A 257 -12.54 -19.52 -14.24
N THR A 258 -11.48 -19.39 -13.43
CA THR A 258 -11.41 -19.91 -12.07
C THR A 258 -11.34 -18.75 -11.09
N ALA A 259 -12.17 -18.72 -10.04
CA ALA A 259 -12.20 -17.64 -9.07
C ALA A 259 -12.23 -18.14 -7.62
N GLY A 260 -11.40 -17.56 -6.76
CA GLY A 260 -11.41 -17.88 -5.35
C GLY A 260 -10.12 -17.51 -4.62
N ASP A 261 -10.09 -17.86 -3.33
CA ASP A 261 -8.86 -17.96 -2.55
C ASP A 261 -8.58 -19.46 -2.36
N PRO A 262 -7.58 -20.05 -3.03
CA PRO A 262 -7.48 -21.49 -3.25
C PRO A 262 -7.59 -22.34 -1.97
N PHE A 263 -7.18 -21.82 -0.82
CA PHE A 263 -7.16 -22.57 0.44
C PHE A 263 -7.96 -21.91 1.57
N ARG A 264 -8.81 -20.94 1.23
CA ARG A 264 -9.74 -20.28 2.16
C ARG A 264 -11.17 -20.43 1.64
N CYS A 265 -12.15 -20.21 2.50
CA CYS A 265 -13.55 -20.47 2.17
C CYS A 265 -14.06 -19.50 1.09
N PHE A 266 -14.81 -20.01 0.11
CA PHE A 266 -15.59 -19.19 -0.82
C PHE A 266 -17.01 -18.99 -0.26
N ALA A 267 -17.14 -17.92 0.54
CA ALA A 267 -18.29 -17.68 1.40
C ALA A 267 -19.63 -17.47 0.65
N ASN A 268 -20.74 -17.65 1.36
CA ASN A 268 -22.09 -17.55 0.78
C ASN A 268 -22.41 -16.21 0.09
N PRO A 269 -22.04 -15.02 0.61
CA PRO A 269 -22.28 -13.76 -0.09
C PRO A 269 -21.65 -13.71 -1.49
N LEU A 270 -20.39 -14.13 -1.62
CA LEU A 270 -19.70 -14.25 -2.91
C LEU A 270 -20.40 -15.26 -3.82
N TRP A 271 -20.70 -16.45 -3.31
CA TRP A 271 -21.36 -17.52 -4.06
C TRP A 271 -22.72 -17.11 -4.58
N THR A 272 -23.60 -16.66 -3.70
CA THR A 272 -24.97 -16.30 -4.07
C THR A 272 -24.98 -15.22 -5.14
N LEU A 273 -24.13 -14.19 -5.03
CA LEU A 273 -24.10 -13.12 -6.03
C LEU A 273 -23.49 -13.58 -7.36
N CYS A 274 -22.33 -14.24 -7.33
CA CYS A 274 -21.59 -14.57 -8.55
C CYS A 274 -22.16 -15.80 -9.26
N HIS A 275 -22.39 -16.91 -8.55
CA HIS A 275 -22.87 -18.17 -9.13
C HIS A 275 -24.29 -18.04 -9.69
N THR A 276 -25.16 -17.19 -9.11
CA THR A 276 -26.52 -17.00 -9.63
C THR A 276 -26.52 -16.51 -11.08
N LYS A 277 -25.60 -15.61 -11.44
CA LYS A 277 -25.49 -15.11 -12.82
C LYS A 277 -24.54 -15.96 -13.67
N TYR A 278 -23.44 -16.45 -13.09
CA TYR A 278 -22.39 -17.18 -13.80
C TYR A 278 -22.14 -18.55 -13.16
N PRO A 279 -23.05 -19.52 -13.35
CA PRO A 279 -22.97 -20.84 -12.70
C PRO A 279 -21.85 -21.73 -13.25
N ASN A 280 -21.33 -21.45 -14.45
CA ASN A 280 -20.31 -22.29 -15.10
C ASN A 280 -18.88 -21.80 -14.83
N VAL A 281 -18.69 -20.80 -13.97
CA VAL A 281 -17.37 -20.38 -13.49
C VAL A 281 -16.87 -21.37 -12.44
N HIS A 282 -15.58 -21.71 -12.48
CA HIS A 282 -14.97 -22.58 -11.50
C HIS A 282 -14.70 -21.82 -10.18
N TYR A 283 -15.64 -21.88 -9.25
CA TYR A 283 -15.47 -21.29 -7.91
C TYR A 283 -14.76 -22.27 -6.99
N ILE A 284 -13.51 -21.94 -6.61
CA ILE A 284 -12.65 -22.85 -5.85
C ILE A 284 -12.45 -22.39 -4.40
N ASP A 285 -12.33 -23.36 -3.49
CA ASP A 285 -11.87 -23.14 -2.12
C ASP A 285 -11.10 -24.36 -1.56
N GLY A 286 -10.65 -24.26 -0.31
CA GLY A 286 -9.94 -25.35 0.37
C GLY A 286 -10.81 -26.58 0.71
N PHE A 287 -12.14 -26.49 0.65
CA PHE A 287 -13.06 -27.47 1.23
C PHE A 287 -13.93 -28.22 0.21
N GLY A 288 -14.32 -27.59 -0.90
CA GLY A 288 -15.22 -28.08 -1.94
C GLY A 288 -16.59 -28.54 -1.45
N LYS A 289 -17.28 -27.70 -0.67
CA LYS A 289 -18.63 -28.00 -0.14
C LYS A 289 -19.69 -27.13 -0.80
N PHE A 290 -20.96 -27.56 -0.73
CA PHE A 290 -22.12 -26.77 -1.20
C PHE A 290 -21.98 -26.22 -2.64
N GLY A 291 -21.47 -27.04 -3.55
CA GLY A 291 -21.30 -26.71 -4.96
C GLY A 291 -19.95 -26.08 -5.33
N ARG A 292 -19.13 -25.63 -4.35
CA ARG A 292 -17.77 -25.16 -4.64
C ARG A 292 -16.87 -26.32 -5.00
N GLU A 293 -15.85 -26.05 -5.80
CA GLU A 293 -14.82 -27.01 -6.15
C GLU A 293 -13.67 -26.98 -5.13
N THR A 294 -13.19 -28.14 -4.69
CA THR A 294 -11.95 -28.19 -3.91
C THR A 294 -10.78 -27.85 -4.82
N THR A 295 -9.91 -26.95 -4.36
CA THR A 295 -8.68 -26.62 -5.07
C THR A 295 -7.82 -27.84 -5.32
N LYS A 296 -7.48 -28.05 -6.58
CA LYS A 296 -6.48 -29.03 -7.02
C LYS A 296 -5.09 -28.43 -6.90
N ILE A 297 -4.16 -29.20 -6.38
CA ILE A 297 -2.77 -28.79 -6.13
C ILE A 297 -1.87 -29.38 -7.22
N SER A 298 -0.89 -28.61 -7.69
CA SER A 298 0.12 -29.10 -8.62
C SER A 298 0.93 -30.25 -8.02
N THR A 299 1.49 -31.11 -8.87
CA THR A 299 2.39 -32.18 -8.42
C THR A 299 3.84 -31.71 -8.22
N THR A 300 4.17 -30.51 -8.72
CA THR A 300 5.52 -29.95 -8.69
C THR A 300 5.62 -28.79 -7.71
N GLU A 301 6.75 -28.74 -7.00
CA GLU A 301 7.16 -27.58 -6.19
C GLU A 301 7.75 -26.51 -7.11
N SER A 302 6.90 -25.73 -7.77
CA SER A 302 7.32 -24.73 -8.76
C SER A 302 7.92 -23.48 -8.13
N LEU A 303 7.49 -23.11 -6.92
CA LEU A 303 8.02 -21.94 -6.22
C LEU A 303 9.19 -22.35 -5.32
N VAL A 304 10.36 -21.77 -5.58
CA VAL A 304 11.56 -21.91 -4.76
C VAL A 304 11.83 -20.60 -4.05
N PHE A 305 11.70 -20.57 -2.73
CA PHE A 305 12.01 -19.36 -1.97
C PHE A 305 13.50 -19.02 -2.06
N SER A 306 13.83 -17.75 -2.27
CA SER A 306 15.17 -17.35 -2.68
C SER A 306 16.24 -17.44 -1.59
N ASP A 307 15.85 -17.56 -0.32
CA ASP A 307 16.76 -17.92 0.77
C ASP A 307 17.05 -19.44 0.83
N LYS A 308 16.44 -20.20 -0.09
CA LYS A 308 16.59 -21.65 -0.30
C LYS A 308 16.15 -22.53 0.88
N LYS A 309 15.41 -21.97 1.85
CA LYS A 309 14.89 -22.75 2.98
C LYS A 309 13.66 -23.58 2.62
N PHE A 310 12.82 -23.06 1.74
CA PHE A 310 11.52 -23.64 1.44
C PHE A 310 11.26 -23.73 -0.07
N LYS A 311 10.38 -24.66 -0.42
CA LYS A 311 9.73 -24.74 -1.73
C LYS A 311 8.24 -24.90 -1.51
N SER A 312 7.45 -24.59 -2.53
CA SER A 312 5.99 -24.70 -2.45
C SER A 312 5.40 -25.22 -3.75
N ARG A 313 4.35 -26.03 -3.60
CA ARG A 313 3.41 -26.32 -4.68
C ARG A 313 2.41 -25.17 -4.81
N LEU A 314 1.80 -25.04 -5.98
CA LEU A 314 0.80 -24.02 -6.30
C LEU A 314 -0.53 -24.67 -6.71
N PRO A 315 -1.65 -23.94 -6.69
CA PRO A 315 -2.90 -24.43 -7.27
C PRO A 315 -2.74 -24.78 -8.75
N GLN A 316 -3.31 -25.91 -9.18
CA GLN A 316 -3.23 -26.34 -10.58
C GLN A 316 -3.84 -25.30 -11.52
N ALA A 317 -4.93 -24.64 -11.10
CA ALA A 317 -5.54 -23.56 -11.88
C ALA A 317 -4.57 -22.40 -12.16
N TYR A 318 -3.58 -22.16 -11.30
CA TYR A 318 -2.60 -21.10 -11.50
C TYR A 318 -1.52 -21.51 -12.50
N MET A 319 -1.12 -22.79 -12.46
CA MET A 319 -0.19 -23.38 -13.42
C MET A 319 -0.78 -23.35 -14.84
N ASP A 320 -2.09 -23.63 -14.94
CA ASP A 320 -2.84 -23.69 -16.19
C ASP A 320 -3.23 -22.31 -16.75
N ALA A 321 -3.28 -21.28 -15.91
CA ALA A 321 -3.80 -19.98 -16.30
C ALA A 321 -2.86 -19.24 -17.27
N ALA A 322 -3.45 -18.68 -18.32
CA ALA A 322 -2.77 -17.76 -19.22
C ALA A 322 -2.67 -16.34 -18.64
N TYR A 323 -3.60 -15.99 -17.74
CA TYR A 323 -3.68 -14.68 -17.09
C TYR A 323 -4.19 -14.83 -15.65
N MET A 324 -3.67 -13.98 -14.76
CA MET A 324 -4.18 -13.81 -13.41
C MET A 324 -4.72 -12.40 -13.18
N ILE A 325 -5.82 -12.29 -12.45
CA ILE A 325 -6.29 -11.05 -11.83
C ILE A 325 -6.14 -11.21 -10.32
N ASN A 326 -5.33 -10.36 -9.70
CA ASN A 326 -5.08 -10.41 -8.26
C ASN A 326 -5.94 -9.34 -7.56
N ILE A 327 -6.89 -9.79 -6.72
CA ILE A 327 -7.81 -8.95 -5.96
C ILE A 327 -7.50 -9.05 -4.47
N PRO A 328 -6.47 -8.35 -3.98
CA PRO A 328 -6.23 -8.22 -2.54
C PRO A 328 -7.23 -7.25 -1.91
N THR A 329 -7.44 -7.38 -0.62
CA THR A 329 -8.13 -6.38 0.20
C THR A 329 -7.13 -5.47 0.90
N MET A 330 -7.41 -4.17 1.00
CA MET A 330 -6.51 -3.22 1.70
C MET A 330 -6.64 -3.30 3.22
N LYS A 331 -5.58 -3.74 3.92
CA LYS A 331 -5.53 -3.82 5.39
C LYS A 331 -4.16 -3.41 5.96
N SER A 332 -4.16 -2.87 7.19
CA SER A 332 -2.97 -2.94 8.03
C SER A 332 -2.77 -4.36 8.57
N HIS A 333 -1.57 -4.71 9.04
CA HIS A 333 -1.34 -6.04 9.62
C HIS A 333 -0.13 -6.07 10.55
N SER A 334 -0.28 -6.73 11.69
CA SER A 334 0.79 -6.97 12.68
C SER A 334 1.98 -7.83 12.21
N SER A 335 2.00 -8.24 10.94
CA SER A 335 3.11 -8.95 10.30
C SER A 335 3.18 -8.37 8.90
N ASN A 336 4.32 -7.79 8.51
CA ASN A 336 4.51 -6.98 7.31
C ASN A 336 4.05 -5.52 7.38
N GLY A 337 3.34 -5.10 8.43
CA GLY A 337 2.77 -3.76 8.54
C GLY A 337 1.50 -3.53 7.72
N ILE A 338 1.45 -4.08 6.50
CA ILE A 338 0.36 -3.97 5.54
C ILE A 338 0.06 -5.32 4.87
N SER A 339 -1.18 -5.50 4.40
CA SER A 339 -1.62 -6.62 3.58
C SER A 339 -2.27 -6.12 2.30
N LEU A 340 -1.67 -6.49 1.17
CA LEU A 340 -1.98 -6.03 -0.19
C LEU A 340 -1.67 -7.17 -1.20
N ALA A 341 -1.35 -6.87 -2.45
CA ALA A 341 -1.28 -7.83 -3.57
C ALA A 341 -0.24 -8.94 -3.38
N ALA A 342 1.01 -8.59 -3.02
CA ALA A 342 2.07 -9.57 -2.80
C ALA A 342 1.70 -10.53 -1.67
N LYS A 343 1.23 -9.99 -0.54
CA LYS A 343 0.83 -10.78 0.62
C LYS A 343 -0.44 -11.60 0.37
N ASN A 344 -1.27 -11.26 -0.61
CA ASN A 344 -2.42 -12.09 -1.00
C ASN A 344 -2.01 -13.50 -1.45
N HIS A 345 -0.79 -13.65 -1.96
CA HIS A 345 -0.22 -14.95 -2.34
C HIS A 345 0.21 -15.82 -1.15
N GLN A 346 0.12 -15.32 0.08
CA GLN A 346 0.20 -16.14 1.28
C GLN A 346 -0.90 -17.24 1.30
N GLY A 347 -2.04 -16.99 0.63
CA GLY A 347 -3.10 -17.97 0.39
C GLY A 347 -2.93 -18.79 -0.91
N SER A 348 -1.77 -18.71 -1.57
CA SER A 348 -1.47 -19.43 -2.82
C SER A 348 -0.40 -20.51 -2.67
N ILE A 349 0.31 -20.53 -1.54
CA ILE A 349 1.37 -21.50 -1.29
C ILE A 349 0.91 -22.64 -0.40
N LEU A 350 1.54 -23.79 -0.56
CA LEU A 350 1.25 -25.00 0.18
C LEU A 350 2.55 -25.76 0.46
N ASP A 351 2.80 -26.00 1.74
CA ASP A 351 3.89 -26.89 2.16
C ASP A 351 3.62 -28.34 1.67
N SER A 352 4.69 -29.08 1.43
CA SER A 352 4.70 -30.46 0.93
C SER A 352 3.76 -31.41 1.68
N TYR A 353 3.60 -31.24 3.00
CA TYR A 353 2.75 -32.09 3.84
C TYR A 353 1.30 -31.61 3.98
N GLN A 354 0.96 -30.43 3.45
CA GLN A 354 -0.37 -29.84 3.60
C GLN A 354 -1.33 -30.32 2.49
N THR A 355 -2.62 -30.24 2.81
CA THR A 355 -3.75 -30.45 1.89
C THR A 355 -4.46 -29.12 1.63
N ALA A 356 -5.36 -29.07 0.64
CA ALA A 356 -6.09 -27.84 0.32
C ALA A 356 -6.86 -27.27 1.52
N SER A 357 -7.47 -28.15 2.34
CA SER A 357 -8.22 -27.75 3.54
C SER A 357 -7.36 -27.44 4.76
N SER A 358 -6.08 -27.81 4.76
CA SER A 358 -5.17 -27.67 5.91
C SER A 358 -4.05 -26.66 5.67
N GLN A 359 -4.17 -25.80 4.67
CA GLN A 359 -3.12 -24.87 4.30
C GLN A 359 -2.85 -23.86 5.42
N SER A 360 -1.56 -23.70 5.73
CA SER A 360 -1.05 -22.62 6.54
C SER A 360 0.30 -22.16 6.02
N ALA A 361 0.43 -20.86 5.81
CA ALA A 361 1.66 -20.23 5.37
C ALA A 361 2.46 -19.62 6.54
N THR A 362 2.15 -19.96 7.80
CA THR A 362 2.87 -19.47 8.98
C THR A 362 4.38 -19.77 8.93
N PHE A 363 4.79 -20.82 8.22
CA PHE A 363 6.20 -21.15 8.01
C PHE A 363 6.98 -20.05 7.27
N MET A 364 6.30 -19.15 6.56
CA MET A 364 6.88 -17.97 5.90
C MET A 364 6.72 -16.68 6.71
N HIS A 365 6.42 -16.72 8.02
CA HIS A 365 6.27 -15.49 8.81
C HIS A 365 7.58 -14.95 9.39
N TYR A 366 8.66 -15.73 9.35
CA TYR A 366 9.95 -15.38 9.99
C TYR A 366 10.67 -14.19 9.35
N ASP A 367 10.31 -13.84 8.12
CA ASP A 367 10.94 -12.79 7.32
C ASP A 367 10.00 -11.59 7.10
N PHE A 368 8.81 -11.58 7.69
CA PHE A 368 7.99 -10.39 7.73
C PHE A 368 8.58 -9.37 8.71
N PRO A 369 8.52 -8.06 8.37
CA PRO A 369 8.80 -7.06 9.37
C PRO A 369 7.72 -7.09 10.45
N ASP A 370 8.17 -7.09 11.70
CA ASP A 370 7.32 -6.97 12.88
C ASP A 370 7.92 -5.93 13.86
N ALA A 371 7.27 -5.72 14.99
CA ALA A 371 7.70 -4.71 15.95
C ALA A 371 9.05 -5.00 16.65
N ASN A 372 9.57 -6.23 16.56
CA ASN A 372 10.88 -6.65 17.05
C ASN A 372 11.88 -6.93 15.90
N HIS A 373 11.39 -7.14 14.67
CA HIS A 373 12.19 -7.47 13.47
C HIS A 373 11.90 -6.48 12.34
N ASN A 374 12.34 -5.22 12.46
CA ASN A 374 12.03 -4.15 11.50
C ASN A 374 13.25 -3.55 10.79
N ALA A 375 14.33 -4.32 10.65
CA ALA A 375 15.52 -3.89 9.91
C ALA A 375 15.27 -3.92 8.40
N MET A 376 15.78 -2.92 7.68
CA MET A 376 15.82 -2.90 6.21
C MET A 376 16.81 -3.95 5.66
N LYS A 377 16.73 -4.23 4.36
CA LYS A 377 17.63 -5.14 3.63
C LYS A 377 17.71 -6.52 4.25
N GLN A 378 16.57 -7.05 4.69
CA GLN A 378 16.43 -8.46 5.03
C GLN A 378 15.78 -9.20 3.85
N TYR A 379 15.95 -10.51 3.77
CA TYR A 379 15.17 -11.31 2.83
C TYR A 379 13.67 -11.07 3.06
N ARG A 380 12.90 -10.92 1.98
CA ARG A 380 11.44 -10.77 1.98
C ARG A 380 10.86 -11.67 0.91
N HIS A 381 10.27 -12.80 1.31
CA HIS A 381 9.61 -13.73 0.39
C HIS A 381 8.49 -13.11 -0.45
N LEU A 382 7.92 -11.99 -0.01
CA LEU A 382 6.95 -11.24 -0.82
C LEU A 382 7.51 -10.88 -2.20
N VAL A 383 8.82 -10.67 -2.34
CA VAL A 383 9.46 -10.42 -3.65
C VAL A 383 9.43 -11.68 -4.52
N ASP A 384 9.56 -12.88 -3.95
CA ASP A 384 9.40 -14.14 -4.68
C ASP A 384 7.96 -14.30 -5.19
N TYR A 385 6.96 -13.95 -4.38
CA TYR A 385 5.55 -13.96 -4.82
C TYR A 385 5.28 -12.99 -5.97
N MET A 386 5.86 -11.78 -5.90
CA MET A 386 5.71 -10.78 -6.96
C MET A 386 6.39 -11.22 -8.26
N GLY A 387 7.54 -11.91 -8.16
CA GLY A 387 8.36 -12.29 -9.31
C GLY A 387 8.01 -13.62 -9.98
N HIS A 388 7.39 -14.56 -9.26
CA HIS A 388 7.14 -15.91 -9.77
C HIS A 388 6.20 -15.90 -10.98
N GLU A 389 6.52 -16.67 -12.02
CA GLU A 389 5.89 -16.63 -13.34
C GLU A 389 4.40 -17.00 -13.32
N LYS A 390 3.98 -17.82 -12.34
CA LYS A 390 2.58 -18.23 -12.12
C LYS A 390 1.85 -17.45 -11.02
N LEU A 391 2.50 -16.47 -10.39
CA LEU A 391 1.91 -15.62 -9.34
C LEU A 391 1.88 -14.16 -9.82
N GLY A 392 2.67 -13.27 -9.20
CA GLY A 392 2.75 -11.86 -9.59
C GLY A 392 3.18 -11.67 -11.05
N GLY A 393 4.07 -12.54 -11.57
CA GLY A 393 4.47 -12.54 -12.98
C GLY A 393 3.30 -12.77 -13.94
N ASN A 394 2.33 -13.62 -13.57
CA ASN A 394 1.16 -13.93 -14.41
C ASN A 394 0.03 -12.88 -14.32
N THR A 395 0.20 -11.83 -13.50
CA THR A 395 -0.89 -10.90 -13.19
C THR A 395 -1.07 -9.86 -14.31
N VAL A 396 -2.21 -9.91 -15.01
CA VAL A 396 -2.59 -8.92 -16.04
C VAL A 396 -3.13 -7.63 -15.41
N LEU A 397 -3.78 -7.75 -14.25
CA LEU A 397 -4.39 -6.65 -13.50
C LEU A 397 -4.30 -6.91 -11.99
N PHE A 398 -3.69 -5.96 -11.29
CA PHE A 398 -3.79 -5.83 -9.84
C PHE A 398 -4.98 -4.92 -9.52
N LEU A 399 -5.97 -5.44 -8.79
CA LEU A 399 -7.19 -4.73 -8.40
C LEU A 399 -7.32 -4.75 -6.87
N VAL A 400 -6.77 -3.75 -6.19
CA VAL A 400 -6.88 -3.66 -4.74
C VAL A 400 -8.31 -3.23 -4.37
N ASP A 401 -9.02 -4.14 -3.70
CA ASP A 401 -10.30 -3.89 -3.07
C ASP A 401 -10.09 -3.07 -1.80
N ALA A 402 -10.47 -1.81 -1.88
CA ALA A 402 -10.48 -0.85 -0.79
C ALA A 402 -11.90 -0.30 -0.58
N ILE A 403 -12.96 -1.05 -0.94
CA ILE A 403 -14.34 -0.62 -0.65
C ILE A 403 -14.50 -0.55 0.87
N TRP A 404 -14.02 -1.60 1.56
CA TRP A 404 -14.10 -1.77 3.00
C TRP A 404 -12.73 -2.00 3.63
N SER A 405 -11.88 -0.98 3.74
CA SER A 405 -10.53 -1.14 4.29
C SER A 405 -10.55 -1.60 5.76
N GLY A 406 -9.67 -2.53 6.09
CA GLY A 406 -9.69 -3.27 7.36
C GLY A 406 -8.46 -3.01 8.22
N THR A 407 -8.60 -3.27 9.51
CA THR A 407 -7.50 -3.16 10.47
C THR A 407 -7.00 -4.53 10.92
N ASP A 408 -5.68 -4.67 10.97
CA ASP A 408 -4.96 -5.88 11.36
C ASP A 408 -5.35 -7.14 10.54
N TRP A 409 -4.78 -8.28 10.92
CA TRP A 409 -5.13 -9.59 10.37
C TRP A 409 -6.61 -9.92 10.49
N SER A 410 -7.30 -9.39 11.52
CA SER A 410 -8.73 -9.60 11.72
C SER A 410 -9.60 -8.88 10.70
N GLY A 411 -9.09 -7.87 9.98
CA GLY A 411 -9.83 -7.14 8.96
C GLY A 411 -11.12 -6.49 9.47
N LEU A 412 -11.14 -5.98 10.70
CA LEU A 412 -12.26 -5.17 11.17
C LEU A 412 -12.35 -3.89 10.34
N VAL A 413 -13.49 -3.64 9.70
CA VAL A 413 -13.70 -2.43 8.91
C VAL A 413 -13.77 -1.20 9.81
N GLN A 414 -13.11 -0.12 9.40
CA GLN A 414 -13.13 1.15 10.13
C GLN A 414 -13.31 2.31 9.16
N LYS A 415 -13.89 3.39 9.69
CA LYS A 415 -13.97 4.66 8.99
C LYS A 415 -12.59 5.32 9.01
N TRP A 416 -12.25 5.98 7.91
CA TRP A 416 -10.98 6.65 7.72
C TRP A 416 -11.13 8.17 7.85
N GLY A 417 -10.19 8.81 8.53
CA GLY A 417 -10.20 10.24 8.76
C GLY A 417 -9.63 11.04 7.60
N MET A 418 -8.68 10.48 6.84
CA MET A 418 -7.98 11.21 5.79
C MET A 418 -8.92 11.66 4.65
N LEU A 419 -8.60 12.79 4.01
CA LEU A 419 -9.35 13.26 2.85
C LEU A 419 -9.18 12.32 1.65
N PRO A 420 -10.26 11.99 0.92
CA PRO A 420 -11.62 12.58 0.99
C PRO A 420 -12.62 11.83 1.89
N PHE A 421 -12.20 10.81 2.63
CA PHE A 421 -13.10 9.91 3.37
C PHE A 421 -13.83 10.62 4.51
N ASN A 422 -13.21 11.59 5.20
CA ASN A 422 -13.88 12.45 6.19
C ASN A 422 -14.69 11.67 7.25
N ASN A 423 -14.06 10.68 7.88
CA ASN A 423 -14.70 9.77 8.84
C ASN A 423 -15.83 8.95 8.19
N ASP A 424 -15.55 8.40 7.02
CA ASP A 424 -16.38 7.45 6.28
C ASP A 424 -15.57 6.23 5.83
N PHE A 425 -16.22 5.22 5.28
CA PHE A 425 -15.55 4.04 4.72
C PHE A 425 -14.86 4.38 3.41
N THR A 426 -13.78 3.66 3.14
CA THR A 426 -12.83 4.02 2.08
C THR A 426 -13.45 4.01 0.68
N SER A 427 -14.44 3.18 0.40
CA SER A 427 -15.25 3.22 -0.84
C SER A 427 -14.40 3.39 -2.11
N SER A 428 -13.28 2.64 -2.17
CA SER A 428 -12.23 2.84 -3.16
C SER A 428 -11.84 1.56 -3.89
N LEU A 429 -11.35 1.69 -5.12
CA LEU A 429 -10.66 0.64 -5.87
C LEU A 429 -9.34 1.20 -6.40
N PHE A 430 -8.27 0.40 -6.34
CA PHE A 430 -6.99 0.75 -6.97
C PHE A 430 -6.61 -0.26 -8.05
N LEU A 431 -6.28 0.23 -9.24
CA LEU A 431 -5.97 -0.62 -10.40
C LEU A 431 -4.61 -0.27 -10.99
N SER A 432 -3.82 -1.30 -11.33
CA SER A 432 -2.61 -1.15 -12.14
C SER A 432 -2.19 -2.46 -12.83
N GLN A 433 -1.33 -2.34 -13.85
CA GLN A 433 -0.54 -3.47 -14.35
C GLN A 433 0.86 -3.53 -13.70
N ASP A 434 1.21 -2.55 -12.88
CA ASP A 434 2.45 -2.48 -12.10
C ASP A 434 2.13 -2.76 -10.62
N GLY A 435 2.50 -3.97 -10.18
CA GLY A 435 2.24 -4.45 -8.83
C GLY A 435 2.99 -3.66 -7.76
N VAL A 436 4.21 -3.20 -8.07
CA VAL A 436 4.99 -2.38 -7.13
C VAL A 436 4.33 -1.01 -6.98
N ALA A 437 3.93 -0.38 -8.10
CA ALA A 437 3.33 0.95 -8.07
C ALA A 437 1.99 0.99 -7.32
N VAL A 438 1.10 0.02 -7.55
CA VAL A 438 -0.20 0.00 -6.86
C VAL A 438 -0.05 -0.24 -5.36
N GLU A 439 0.90 -1.09 -4.94
CA GLU A 439 1.18 -1.31 -3.53
C GLU A 439 1.87 -0.11 -2.88
N SER A 440 2.76 0.60 -3.59
CA SER A 440 3.30 1.89 -3.16
C SER A 440 2.21 2.92 -2.86
N VAL A 441 1.23 3.06 -3.77
CA VAL A 441 0.10 3.97 -3.60
C VAL A 441 -0.75 3.56 -2.39
N CYS A 442 -1.16 2.29 -2.31
CA CYS A 442 -1.96 1.82 -1.18
C CYS A 442 -1.21 1.95 0.16
N TYR A 443 0.12 1.76 0.14
CA TYR A 443 0.96 1.99 1.30
C TYR A 443 0.98 3.46 1.72
N ASP A 444 1.04 4.41 0.80
CA ASP A 444 0.95 5.85 1.10
C ASP A 444 -0.38 6.22 1.78
N PHE A 445 -1.49 5.63 1.34
CA PHE A 445 -2.81 5.77 1.97
C PHE A 445 -2.82 5.21 3.40
N LEU A 446 -2.39 3.96 3.59
CA LEU A 446 -2.31 3.33 4.92
C LEU A 446 -1.36 4.09 5.86
N TYR A 447 -0.19 4.50 5.35
CA TYR A 447 0.79 5.25 6.13
C TYR A 447 0.22 6.58 6.61
N THR A 448 -0.48 7.30 5.74
CA THR A 448 -1.08 8.60 6.07
C THR A 448 -2.20 8.48 7.07
N GLU A 449 -3.14 7.57 6.84
CA GLU A 449 -4.24 7.33 7.75
C GLU A 449 -3.72 7.02 9.17
N TYR A 450 -2.74 6.12 9.30
CA TYR A 450 -2.20 5.71 10.58
C TYR A 450 -1.25 6.73 11.21
N THR A 451 -0.70 7.67 10.42
CA THR A 451 0.07 8.80 10.94
C THR A 451 -0.86 9.78 11.65
N ASP A 452 -1.94 10.16 10.97
CA ASP A 452 -2.80 11.28 11.37
C ASP A 452 -3.92 10.86 12.32
N PHE A 453 -4.44 9.64 12.21
CA PHE A 453 -5.63 9.17 12.91
C PHE A 453 -5.33 7.97 13.79
N GLU A 454 -6.13 7.80 14.85
CA GLU A 454 -6.06 6.64 15.73
C GLU A 454 -7.07 5.59 15.30
N HIS A 455 -6.60 4.36 15.10
CA HIS A 455 -7.47 3.19 14.94
C HIS A 455 -7.56 2.43 16.26
N LYS A 456 -8.79 2.10 16.67
CA LYS A 456 -9.07 1.31 17.88
C LYS A 456 -9.16 -0.18 17.53
N ASN A 457 -9.17 -1.06 18.54
CA ASN A 457 -9.40 -2.51 18.37
C ASN A 457 -8.40 -3.26 17.47
N MET A 458 -7.17 -2.77 17.36
CA MET A 458 -6.05 -3.58 16.85
C MET A 458 -5.52 -4.45 17.99
N GLY A 459 -5.19 -5.71 17.72
CA GLY A 459 -4.92 -6.75 18.73
C GLY A 459 -3.63 -6.58 19.55
N GLY A 460 -3.35 -5.40 20.11
CA GLY A 460 -2.22 -5.14 21.01
C GLY A 460 -1.79 -3.67 21.06
N ALA A 461 -0.95 -3.33 22.04
CA ALA A 461 -0.46 -1.99 22.38
C ALA A 461 0.43 -1.28 21.33
N ARG A 462 0.37 -1.67 20.05
CA ARG A 462 1.25 -1.15 18.98
C ARG A 462 0.42 -0.71 17.76
N SER A 463 -0.30 0.39 17.91
CA SER A 463 -1.31 0.92 16.97
C SER A 463 -0.78 1.55 15.67
N TYR A 464 0.35 1.07 15.13
CA TYR A 464 1.11 1.79 14.09
C TYR A 464 1.77 0.86 13.06
N TYR A 465 1.12 -0.25 12.68
CA TYR A 465 1.72 -1.26 11.80
C TYR A 465 2.25 -0.71 10.47
N PRO A 466 1.52 0.14 9.72
CA PRO A 466 2.04 0.75 8.51
C PRO A 466 3.21 1.71 8.75
N LEU A 467 3.45 2.14 9.99
CA LEU A 467 4.55 3.06 10.30
C LEU A 467 5.87 2.33 10.59
N TRP A 468 5.91 0.99 10.61
CA TRP A 468 7.16 0.29 10.87
C TRP A 468 8.22 0.61 9.80
N PRO A 469 9.50 0.81 10.17
CA PRO A 469 10.54 1.22 9.22
C PRO A 469 10.66 0.33 7.98
N ALA A 470 10.53 -0.99 8.15
CA ALA A 470 10.76 -1.98 7.09
C ALA A 470 9.52 -2.42 6.31
N VAL A 471 8.38 -1.74 6.45
CA VAL A 471 7.16 -2.10 5.69
C VAL A 471 7.40 -2.07 4.18
N ALA A 472 8.12 -1.06 3.68
CA ALA A 472 8.43 -0.92 2.27
C ALA A 472 9.66 -1.73 1.80
N ASP A 473 10.33 -2.48 2.68
CA ASP A 473 11.57 -3.18 2.34
C ASP A 473 11.39 -4.16 1.17
N TYR A 474 10.27 -4.90 1.14
CA TYR A 474 9.97 -5.79 0.00
C TYR A 474 9.67 -5.02 -1.29
N LEU A 475 9.03 -3.85 -1.21
CA LEU A 475 8.75 -3.01 -2.38
C LEU A 475 10.03 -2.41 -2.96
N LEU A 476 10.95 -1.94 -2.11
CA LEU A 476 12.26 -1.45 -2.54
C LEU A 476 13.10 -2.55 -3.21
N GLN A 477 13.02 -3.77 -2.68
CA GLN A 477 13.71 -4.94 -3.23
C GLN A 477 13.08 -5.43 -4.54
N ALA A 478 11.75 -5.42 -4.65
CA ALA A 478 11.03 -5.72 -5.89
C ALA A 478 11.29 -4.65 -6.96
N ALA A 479 11.44 -3.38 -6.56
CA ALA A 479 11.72 -2.28 -7.46
C ALA A 479 13.14 -2.35 -8.04
N SER A 480 14.15 -2.71 -7.23
CA SER A 480 15.55 -2.71 -7.70
C SER A 480 16.44 -3.75 -7.00
N PRO A 481 17.24 -4.52 -7.76
CA PRO A 481 18.26 -5.41 -7.22
C PRO A 481 19.32 -4.74 -6.33
N THR A 482 19.51 -3.42 -6.47
CA THR A 482 20.43 -2.65 -5.60
C THR A 482 19.99 -2.61 -4.13
N ASN A 483 18.72 -2.92 -3.86
CA ASN A 483 18.16 -2.97 -2.51
C ASN A 483 18.17 -4.38 -1.91
N TRP A 484 18.58 -5.40 -2.66
CA TRP A 484 18.62 -6.76 -2.14
C TRP A 484 19.64 -6.90 -0.99
N PRO A 485 19.36 -7.79 -0.02
CA PRO A 485 20.37 -8.23 0.94
C PRO A 485 21.57 -8.83 0.21
N SER A 486 22.78 -8.63 0.73
CA SER A 486 24.03 -9.06 0.07
C SER A 486 24.12 -10.58 -0.17
N ASN A 487 23.43 -11.38 0.64
CA ASN A 487 23.40 -12.83 0.59
C ASN A 487 22.18 -13.40 -0.14
N ILE A 488 21.35 -12.56 -0.76
CA ILE A 488 20.13 -12.97 -1.45
C ILE A 488 20.20 -12.57 -2.92
N LYS A 489 19.80 -13.51 -3.77
CA LYS A 489 19.47 -13.25 -5.17
C LYS A 489 18.11 -13.85 -5.43
N TYR A 490 17.15 -13.03 -5.83
CA TYR A 490 15.80 -13.51 -6.03
C TYR A 490 15.70 -14.34 -7.32
N ASP A 491 15.29 -15.59 -7.19
CA ASP A 491 15.13 -16.61 -8.23
C ASP A 491 14.01 -17.57 -7.78
N PRO A 492 12.74 -17.12 -7.92
CA PRO A 492 11.58 -17.86 -7.44
C PRO A 492 11.28 -19.13 -8.24
N GLU A 493 11.84 -19.27 -9.44
CA GLU A 493 11.71 -20.48 -10.28
C GLU A 493 12.80 -21.52 -9.98
N GLY A 494 13.93 -21.07 -9.43
CA GLY A 494 15.10 -21.92 -9.17
C GLY A 494 15.83 -22.34 -10.44
N ASP A 495 15.69 -21.59 -11.53
CA ASP A 495 16.27 -21.87 -12.85
C ASP A 495 17.59 -21.11 -13.11
N GLY A 496 18.00 -20.26 -12.15
CA GLY A 496 19.20 -19.44 -12.23
C GLY A 496 18.99 -18.07 -12.90
N ALA A 497 17.78 -17.75 -13.35
CA ALA A 497 17.42 -16.43 -13.87
C ALA A 497 16.97 -15.50 -12.74
N PHE A 498 17.86 -14.59 -12.34
CA PHE A 498 17.54 -13.65 -11.26
C PHE A 498 16.51 -12.61 -11.69
N LEU A 499 15.61 -12.26 -10.75
CA LEU A 499 14.65 -11.20 -10.93
C LEU A 499 15.33 -9.86 -11.27
N LYS A 500 14.63 -9.05 -12.05
CA LYS A 500 14.99 -7.65 -12.32
C LYS A 500 14.01 -6.75 -11.58
N SER A 501 13.90 -5.48 -12.01
CA SER A 501 12.82 -4.62 -11.54
C SER A 501 11.46 -5.22 -11.91
N LEU A 502 10.58 -5.34 -10.91
CA LEU A 502 9.21 -5.83 -11.07
C LEU A 502 8.19 -4.69 -11.25
N GLY A 503 8.66 -3.44 -11.22
CA GLY A 503 7.83 -2.25 -11.22
C GLY A 503 8.53 -1.06 -10.59
N VAL A 504 7.80 0.05 -10.44
CA VAL A 504 8.34 1.27 -9.83
C VAL A 504 7.81 1.51 -8.43
N TYR A 505 8.75 1.72 -7.50
CA TYR A 505 8.46 2.20 -6.16
C TYR A 505 8.62 3.72 -6.09
N GLU A 506 7.64 4.40 -5.49
CA GLU A 506 7.74 5.82 -5.21
C GLU A 506 6.86 6.20 -4.01
N ARG A 507 7.18 7.32 -3.34
CA ARG A 507 6.33 7.98 -2.33
C ARG A 507 5.79 9.28 -2.90
N TRP A 508 4.53 9.60 -2.62
CA TRP A 508 3.93 10.86 -3.07
C TRP A 508 4.57 12.09 -2.41
N ASN A 509 4.26 13.28 -2.91
CA ASN A 509 4.75 14.55 -2.36
C ASN A 509 4.19 14.85 -0.97
N ASN A 510 2.88 14.72 -0.78
CA ASN A 510 2.17 14.98 0.47
C ASN A 510 0.74 14.40 0.46
N LYS A 511 0.16 14.25 1.65
CA LYS A 511 -1.18 13.67 1.86
C LYS A 511 -2.36 14.45 1.26
N ILE A 512 -2.19 15.73 0.96
CA ILE A 512 -3.25 16.57 0.39
C ILE A 512 -3.29 16.37 -1.12
N ASP A 513 -2.17 16.63 -1.80
CA ASP A 513 -2.10 16.61 -3.26
C ASP A 513 -1.98 15.19 -3.83
N LYS A 514 -1.34 14.27 -3.08
CA LYS A 514 -1.12 12.86 -3.46
C LYS A 514 -0.46 12.70 -4.83
N GLN A 515 0.47 13.59 -5.17
CA GLN A 515 1.11 13.63 -6.49
C GLN A 515 2.45 12.89 -6.47
N TYR A 516 2.65 12.06 -7.48
CA TYR A 516 3.92 11.40 -7.77
C TYR A 516 4.68 12.17 -8.86
N SER A 517 5.89 11.72 -9.17
CA SER A 517 6.83 12.39 -10.07
C SER A 517 6.24 12.58 -11.47
N ASP A 518 5.50 11.61 -12.01
CA ASP A 518 4.84 11.76 -13.31
C ASP A 518 3.70 12.78 -13.24
N ASN A 519 2.94 12.81 -12.13
CA ASN A 519 1.89 13.82 -11.93
C ASN A 519 2.46 15.25 -11.97
N LEU A 520 3.65 15.45 -11.38
CA LEU A 520 4.31 16.75 -11.23
C LEU A 520 5.07 17.19 -12.48
N THR A 521 5.71 16.25 -13.18
CA THR A 521 6.60 16.55 -14.31
C THR A 521 5.89 16.44 -15.65
N GLY A 522 4.88 15.56 -15.77
CA GLY A 522 4.29 15.17 -17.05
C GLY A 522 5.21 14.29 -17.90
N ILE A 523 6.28 13.74 -17.30
CA ILE A 523 7.25 12.86 -17.95
C ILE A 523 7.08 11.48 -17.33
N SER A 524 7.00 10.43 -18.16
CA SER A 524 6.90 9.06 -17.65
C SER A 524 8.24 8.55 -17.11
N GLY A 525 8.20 7.91 -15.94
CA GLY A 525 9.37 7.26 -15.33
C GLY A 525 9.21 6.88 -13.86
N GLY A 526 8.21 7.46 -13.18
CA GLY A 526 7.76 7.11 -11.85
C GLY A 526 6.30 6.64 -11.82
N ILE A 527 5.63 6.89 -10.70
CA ILE A 527 4.21 6.60 -10.55
C ILE A 527 3.39 7.74 -11.16
N HIS A 528 2.32 7.41 -11.88
CA HIS A 528 1.27 8.35 -12.27
C HIS A 528 -0.05 7.94 -11.61
N LEU A 529 -0.44 8.65 -10.54
CA LEU A 529 -1.73 8.41 -9.88
C LEU A 529 -2.85 9.18 -10.60
N VAL A 530 -3.79 8.45 -11.19
CA VAL A 530 -5.01 8.99 -11.80
C VAL A 530 -6.18 8.74 -10.85
N SER A 531 -6.99 9.76 -10.61
CA SER A 531 -8.18 9.62 -9.77
C SER A 531 -9.47 9.60 -10.60
N VAL A 532 -10.48 8.90 -10.09
CA VAL A 532 -11.86 8.95 -10.56
C VAL A 532 -12.73 9.19 -9.32
N PRO A 533 -13.34 10.39 -9.14
CA PRO A 533 -13.31 11.54 -10.05
C PRO A 533 -11.91 12.17 -10.16
N SER A 534 -11.60 12.74 -11.33
CA SER A 534 -10.29 13.32 -11.66
C SER A 534 -9.89 14.54 -10.82
N THR A 535 -10.80 15.04 -10.00
CA THR A 535 -10.60 16.21 -9.14
C THR A 535 -9.81 15.90 -7.87
N LEU A 536 -9.61 14.63 -7.51
CA LEU A 536 -8.95 14.24 -6.25
C LEU A 536 -7.42 14.34 -6.32
N VAL A 537 -6.84 14.15 -7.51
CA VAL A 537 -5.39 14.21 -7.74
C VAL A 537 -5.13 15.06 -8.97
N LYS A 538 -4.47 16.20 -8.78
CA LYS A 538 -4.05 17.05 -9.89
C LYS A 538 -2.91 16.39 -10.64
N SER A 539 -2.96 16.42 -11.97
CA SER A 539 -1.90 15.85 -12.80
C SER A 539 -1.62 16.75 -14.00
N LYS A 540 -0.35 16.93 -14.35
CA LYS A 540 0.00 17.39 -15.70
C LYS A 540 -0.34 16.28 -16.69
N GLN A 541 -0.61 16.67 -17.94
CA GLN A 541 -0.71 15.67 -19.00
C GLN A 541 0.64 14.93 -19.09
N VAL A 542 0.60 13.62 -18.84
CA VAL A 542 1.80 12.78 -18.91
C VAL A 542 2.04 12.42 -20.36
N ASN A 543 3.21 12.80 -20.87
CA ASN A 543 3.68 12.32 -22.15
C ASN A 543 4.24 10.91 -21.94
N TYR A 544 3.35 9.93 -22.06
CA TYR A 544 3.77 8.56 -22.22
C TYR A 544 4.55 8.46 -23.51
N ASP A 545 5.77 7.92 -23.45
CA ASP A 545 6.35 7.34 -24.64
C ASP A 545 5.51 6.07 -24.89
N PRO A 546 4.58 6.06 -25.86
CA PRO A 546 3.72 4.92 -26.06
C PRO A 546 4.65 3.79 -26.47
N ILE A 547 4.87 2.82 -25.57
CA ILE A 547 5.75 1.65 -25.71
C ILE A 547 6.28 1.54 -27.14
N SER A 548 7.41 2.19 -27.40
CA SER A 548 8.27 1.72 -28.48
C SER A 548 8.72 0.37 -27.96
N VAL A 549 8.26 -0.70 -28.59
CA VAL A 549 8.59 -2.08 -28.25
C VAL A 549 10.11 -2.22 -28.30
N HIS A 550 10.77 -1.94 -27.17
CA HIS A 550 12.20 -2.06 -27.00
C HIS A 550 12.45 -3.31 -26.17
N PHE A 551 12.77 -4.36 -26.92
CA PHE A 551 13.24 -5.64 -26.48
C PHE A 551 14.46 -5.47 -25.58
N ASP A 552 14.34 -5.88 -24.33
CA ASP A 552 15.47 -6.34 -23.53
C ASP A 552 15.10 -7.72 -22.97
N ASN A 553 15.38 -8.77 -23.75
CA ASN A 553 15.82 -10.09 -23.27
C ASN A 553 16.17 -11.00 -24.48
N ASN A 554 17.47 -11.13 -24.73
CA ASN A 554 18.25 -12.20 -25.37
C ASN A 554 17.74 -12.93 -26.64
N THR A 555 18.57 -12.79 -27.69
CA THR A 555 18.89 -13.74 -28.78
C THR A 555 17.75 -14.23 -29.68
N ILE A 556 17.62 -13.62 -30.86
CA ILE A 556 17.65 -14.23 -32.22
C ILE A 556 17.04 -13.22 -33.21
N GLY A 557 17.76 -12.94 -34.29
CA GLY A 557 17.20 -12.40 -35.54
C GLY A 557 17.13 -10.87 -35.63
N GLN A 558 18.17 -10.26 -36.17
CA GLN A 558 18.10 -8.92 -36.76
C GLN A 558 16.90 -8.82 -37.72
N LEU A 559 16.14 -7.73 -37.64
CA LEU A 559 15.59 -7.05 -38.82
C LEU A 559 15.17 -5.61 -38.50
N ASN A 560 15.53 -4.73 -39.42
CA ASN A 560 15.48 -3.27 -39.38
C ASN A 560 14.09 -2.67 -39.12
N GLN A 561 14.04 -1.59 -38.32
CA GLN A 561 13.49 -0.28 -38.73
C GLN A 561 13.73 0.82 -37.67
N GLN A 562 14.54 1.81 -38.06
CA GLN A 562 14.65 3.21 -37.59
C GLN A 562 14.80 3.49 -36.08
N LYS A 563 15.93 3.07 -35.50
CA LYS A 563 16.33 3.42 -34.13
C LYS A 563 17.09 4.75 -34.11
N LEU A 564 16.67 5.67 -33.24
CA LEU A 564 17.53 6.74 -32.72
C LEU A 564 18.76 6.06 -32.09
N LYS A 565 19.97 6.26 -32.63
CA LYS A 565 21.18 5.73 -32.00
C LYS A 565 21.87 6.84 -31.26
N VAL A 566 22.24 6.56 -30.01
CA VAL A 566 23.01 7.50 -29.20
C VAL A 566 24.33 6.85 -28.79
N TYR A 567 25.46 7.49 -29.09
CA TYR A 567 26.79 6.93 -28.83
C TYR A 567 27.88 8.01 -28.70
N PRO A 568 28.94 7.83 -27.89
CA PRO A 568 29.14 6.70 -26.99
C PRO A 568 28.21 6.77 -25.77
N ILE A 569 27.79 5.59 -25.29
CA ILE A 569 27.19 5.41 -23.96
C ILE A 569 28.09 4.40 -23.22
N PRO A 570 28.68 4.74 -22.06
CA PRO A 570 28.58 6.03 -21.39
C PRO A 570 29.30 7.16 -22.16
N PHE A 571 28.79 8.37 -22.08
CA PHE A 571 29.39 9.57 -22.68
C PHE A 571 30.28 10.28 -21.66
N LYS A 572 31.41 10.86 -22.08
CA LYS A 572 32.27 11.63 -21.16
C LYS A 572 31.95 13.12 -21.21
N THR A 573 32.12 13.68 -22.41
CA THR A 573 32.05 15.13 -22.67
C THR A 573 31.06 15.46 -23.80
N TYR A 574 30.75 14.46 -24.62
CA TYR A 574 29.77 14.54 -25.70
C TYR A 574 29.20 13.15 -26.02
N PHE A 575 28.02 13.12 -26.62
CA PHE A 575 27.53 11.98 -27.40
C PHE A 575 27.01 12.46 -28.76
N GLN A 576 26.82 11.52 -29.66
CA GLN A 576 26.22 11.71 -30.96
C GLN A 576 24.84 11.08 -30.98
N VAL A 577 23.93 11.74 -31.68
CA VAL A 577 22.58 11.26 -31.98
C VAL A 577 22.52 11.03 -33.47
N GLU A 578 22.55 9.76 -33.89
CA GLU A 578 22.36 9.37 -35.29
C GLU A 578 20.87 9.14 -35.54
N LEU A 579 20.36 9.91 -36.51
CA LEU A 579 18.97 9.85 -36.96
C LEU A 579 18.88 9.13 -38.31
N PRO A 580 17.77 8.42 -38.61
CA PRO A 580 17.54 7.88 -39.94
C PRO A 580 17.58 8.97 -41.02
N GLU A 581 18.14 8.65 -42.18
CA GLU A 581 18.21 9.56 -43.34
C GLU A 581 16.81 10.14 -43.65
N SER A 582 16.75 11.47 -43.88
CA SER A 582 15.57 12.34 -44.04
C SER A 582 15.03 13.10 -42.81
N ASN A 583 15.51 12.83 -41.58
CA ASN A 583 15.05 13.57 -40.39
C ASN A 583 15.95 14.79 -40.08
N GLN A 584 15.31 15.96 -39.89
CA GLN A 584 15.93 17.19 -39.37
C GLN A 584 15.43 17.46 -37.95
N PRO A 585 16.26 17.22 -36.91
CA PRO A 585 15.93 17.50 -35.52
C PRO A 585 15.90 19.01 -35.31
N SER A 586 14.78 19.55 -34.82
CA SER A 586 14.65 20.96 -34.48
C SER A 586 15.26 21.29 -33.12
N LYS A 587 15.31 20.33 -32.20
CA LYS A 587 15.79 20.55 -30.82
C LYS A 587 16.24 19.26 -30.14
N VAL A 588 17.34 19.33 -29.41
CA VAL A 588 17.74 18.28 -28.45
C VAL A 588 17.79 18.88 -27.04
N SER A 589 17.13 18.21 -26.09
CA SER A 589 17.16 18.56 -24.67
C SER A 589 17.56 17.36 -23.83
N MET A 590 18.24 17.57 -22.70
CA MET A 590 18.56 16.52 -21.74
C MET A 590 18.02 16.86 -20.37
N TYR A 591 17.52 15.84 -19.68
CA TYR A 591 16.93 15.94 -18.35
C TYR A 591 17.66 15.01 -17.39
N ASP A 592 17.88 15.47 -16.16
CA ASP A 592 18.30 14.57 -15.07
C ASP A 592 17.12 13.72 -14.58
N ARG A 593 17.38 12.76 -13.67
CA ARG A 593 16.35 11.88 -13.09
C ARG A 593 15.29 12.61 -12.25
N ALA A 594 15.55 13.85 -11.84
CA ALA A 594 14.57 14.70 -11.17
C ALA A 594 13.73 15.52 -12.17
N GLY A 595 13.91 15.31 -13.48
CA GLY A 595 13.19 16.00 -14.54
C GLY A 595 13.68 17.43 -14.79
N LYS A 596 14.81 17.85 -14.19
CA LYS A 596 15.39 19.16 -14.46
C LYS A 596 16.09 19.13 -15.81
N CYS A 597 15.75 20.09 -16.68
CA CYS A 597 16.47 20.29 -17.94
C CYS A 597 17.91 20.73 -17.64
N VAL A 598 18.88 19.87 -17.98
CA VAL A 598 20.31 20.12 -17.75
C VAL A 598 21.05 20.54 -19.03
N TYR A 599 20.44 20.29 -20.20
CA TYR A 599 20.96 20.72 -21.49
C TYR A 599 19.79 20.99 -22.44
N SER A 600 19.90 22.00 -23.30
CA SER A 600 18.96 22.21 -24.39
C SER A 600 19.62 23.04 -25.48
N ASN A 601 19.58 22.54 -26.72
CA ASN A 601 20.06 23.28 -27.87
C ASN A 601 19.21 22.98 -29.11
N GLU A 602 19.15 23.94 -30.03
CA GLU A 602 18.48 23.79 -31.31
C GLU A 602 19.50 23.34 -32.35
N PHE A 603 19.07 22.48 -33.27
CA PHE A 603 19.92 21.94 -34.30
C PHE A 603 19.27 22.18 -35.66
N ASN A 604 20.10 22.42 -36.68
CA ASN A 604 19.66 22.55 -38.05
C ASN A 604 20.62 21.78 -38.95
N ALA A 605 20.68 20.46 -38.73
CA ALA A 605 21.58 19.55 -39.42
C ALA A 605 20.84 18.26 -39.81
N VAL A 606 21.15 17.71 -40.99
CA VAL A 606 20.61 16.42 -41.44
C VAL A 606 21.56 15.31 -40.97
N GLY A 607 21.03 14.24 -40.40
CA GLY A 607 21.81 13.05 -40.01
C GLY A 607 22.31 13.10 -38.56
N THR A 608 23.60 12.85 -38.35
CA THR A 608 24.20 12.71 -37.02
C THR A 608 24.43 14.07 -36.35
N ILE A 609 23.79 14.28 -35.20
CA ILE A 609 23.99 15.45 -34.34
C ILE A 609 25.06 15.14 -33.32
N LYS A 610 25.96 16.09 -33.05
CA LYS A 610 26.84 16.02 -31.88
C LYS A 610 26.26 16.89 -30.75
N VAL A 611 26.08 16.29 -29.58
CA VAL A 611 25.67 16.95 -28.33
C VAL A 611 26.89 16.99 -27.42
N ASP A 612 27.49 18.17 -27.24
CA ASP A 612 28.74 18.36 -26.51
C ASP A 612 28.61 19.39 -25.37
N HIS A 613 29.76 19.76 -24.77
CA HIS A 613 29.86 20.61 -23.58
C HIS A 613 29.15 20.04 -22.35
N LEU A 614 29.11 18.71 -22.24
CA LEU A 614 28.44 18.01 -21.15
C LEU A 614 29.35 17.78 -19.94
N ASP A 615 30.55 18.36 -19.92
CA ASP A 615 31.60 18.16 -18.91
C ASP A 615 31.11 18.41 -17.48
N GLN A 616 30.28 19.43 -17.32
CA GLN A 616 29.75 19.91 -16.03
C GLN A 616 28.63 19.04 -15.45
N LEU A 617 28.15 18.04 -16.19
CA LEU A 617 27.14 17.10 -15.69
C LEU A 617 27.79 16.10 -14.72
N ASN A 618 27.07 15.78 -13.63
CA ASN A 618 27.48 14.76 -12.68
C ASN A 618 27.40 13.35 -13.32
N GLN A 619 28.05 12.36 -12.72
CA GLN A 619 27.83 10.96 -13.10
C GLN A 619 26.37 10.59 -12.84
N GLY A 620 25.73 9.90 -13.79
CA GLY A 620 24.32 9.58 -13.68
C GLY A 620 23.67 9.18 -15.01
N ILE A 621 22.38 8.88 -14.93
CA ILE A 621 21.54 8.59 -16.09
C ILE A 621 20.76 9.84 -16.45
N TYR A 622 20.77 10.20 -17.73
CA TYR A 622 20.07 11.34 -18.29
C TYR A 622 19.11 10.87 -19.39
N ILE A 623 17.99 11.56 -19.54
CA ILE A 623 17.05 11.34 -20.63
C ILE A 623 17.29 12.40 -21.70
N VAL A 624 17.72 11.96 -22.89
CA VAL A 624 17.85 12.78 -24.08
C VAL A 624 16.53 12.79 -24.81
N LYS A 625 16.08 13.97 -25.21
CA LYS A 625 14.85 14.20 -25.96
C LYS A 625 15.19 14.91 -27.26
N VAL A 626 14.79 14.32 -28.38
CA VAL A 626 15.05 14.83 -29.73
C VAL A 626 13.72 15.15 -30.39
N SER A 627 13.52 16.42 -30.75
CA SER A 627 12.29 16.91 -31.39
C SER A 627 12.51 17.00 -32.90
N ILE A 628 11.60 16.43 -33.70
CA ILE A 628 11.58 16.49 -35.16
C ILE A 628 10.16 16.93 -35.58
N GLY A 629 10.00 18.21 -35.90
CA GLY A 629 8.66 18.78 -36.12
C GLY A 629 7.76 18.62 -34.89
N GLN A 630 6.63 17.91 -35.05
CA GLN A 630 5.72 17.55 -33.94
C GLN A 630 6.07 16.23 -33.25
N LYS A 631 7.02 15.45 -33.79
CA LYS A 631 7.42 14.15 -33.21
C LYS A 631 8.53 14.35 -32.19
N MET A 632 8.52 13.51 -31.16
CA MET A 632 9.55 13.49 -30.14
C MET A 632 10.07 12.08 -29.95
N TYR A 633 11.38 11.95 -29.83
CA TYR A 633 12.09 10.70 -29.58
C TYR A 633 12.87 10.84 -28.29
N THR A 634 12.93 9.78 -27.49
CA THR A 634 13.70 9.77 -26.25
C THR A 634 14.76 8.66 -26.25
N ALA A 635 15.86 8.89 -25.55
CA ALA A 635 16.89 7.89 -25.28
C ALA A 635 17.48 8.10 -23.90
N SER A 636 17.75 7.01 -23.18
CA SER A 636 18.50 7.05 -21.92
C SER A 636 19.98 6.98 -22.20
N VAL A 637 20.76 7.90 -21.63
CA VAL A 637 22.23 7.94 -21.73
C VAL A 637 22.85 7.96 -20.34
N SER A 638 23.97 7.27 -20.16
CA SER A 638 24.77 7.34 -18.94
C SER A 638 26.01 8.20 -19.15
N LYS A 639 26.38 8.99 -18.14
CA LYS A 639 27.67 9.69 -18.06
C LYS A 639 28.67 8.93 -17.20
#